data_AF-A0AAW2B7F1-F1
#
_entry.id   AF-A0AAW2B7F1-F1
#
_cell.length_a   1.000
_cell.length_b   1.000
_cell.length_c   1.000
_cell.angle_alpha   90.00
_cell.angle_beta   90.00
_cell.angle_gamma   90.00
#
_symmetry.space_group_name_H-M   'P 1'
#
loop_
_entity.id
_entity.type
_entity.pdbx_description
1 polymer ?
#
loop_
_entity_poly.entity_id
_entity_poly.type
_entity_poly.pdbx_seq_one_letter_code
_entity_poly.pdbx_strand_id
1 'polypeptide(L)'
;MSTVGENQLQRIIRDLHDAVSELSKEHCDTGEPISDDSSSLHKFCYKLEYLLQFDQKERTTFLGSRKDYWDYFCDCLAKIKGANDGIRFVKSISELKTSLGKGRAFIRYCLVHQRLADTLQQCLMNYKITCEWYYERSPFLKSHLNIDIINHLYELNEVQFDVASRGHDLDSDWPTFARKTLGSALSPAHLWKPPSRCSSVNSLVSTYSQQAQEFPPGQEFGSSLLGDLGELGELSCSTSEDLRIELDQSELKQKELQEKVQQLSSEAADLRAVLSDLQEQLLAKGPNQEKEGEPSTGEQEVVKAVRECTDRLHTTTQDLGALRTSERNLESKLSIAENRNMELLAKLDGALSEKGQQAANYCDSAWKIQELLSKLKEAEEDRIESKRESEDRARLAERLAQELTLQEEKLKEMEGKLDTCRVSADKERTTAMQQADELQVTISHLQGALSLKEREAGNLQTQLQDVQRALEAQEGQLEEHKKRMQEELQHRSVLEEQLNTKMNELSTSNQKIRQLENHNQRLTAESQSFQTQAKKLEEYKSQCTSLMEINAKLIQTVKRNEESSKELAQIKTALERELITAQASQRQLRNKLESAGLTVENQNLEKCIQNGQMNNEGTEIEQLGEKSISSLEELDDSAAVPQENKRMYSTHLLEAIESSTTDNGESTSRLALAEAQLELNMKEVSRLQEEVMELRAQLLVSSEERIKIQALQEVTEASREDLRAQTEQLKSQVEELNRRHVEELLRCHEREDTLVKERDMEAKVRAEIQTSMTAMREELHLLKKQNSTLALENGEAHEALHRANTETAELGVHVCMLTGQNEEAKLRWEELSTKLQELQMEAQEEVETLSDSMEAMSKDNARLQEQLKQTEGLPEAMQKLQERLEQAEEEAKSLQEIRQREVDTLRSQLSDEAVHHQSQMQVTEVNNAYGFWICHVFSVIAQLFLNVFLEGLNEELDALRKRLDNEIEKVSSLESKVLELEVLNDLIR
;
A
#
# COMPACT_ATOMS: atom_id res chain seq x y z
N MET A 1 -31.52 6.35 -21.28
CA MET A 1 -32.01 5.07 -20.70
C MET A 1 -32.08 5.07 -19.16
N SER A 2 -31.71 6.14 -18.44
CA SER A 2 -31.58 6.13 -16.95
C SER A 2 -32.86 5.72 -16.20
N THR A 3 -34.02 6.19 -16.64
CA THR A 3 -35.30 6.10 -15.91
C THR A 3 -35.78 4.67 -15.62
N VAL A 4 -35.47 3.70 -16.49
CA VAL A 4 -35.94 2.31 -16.32
C VAL A 4 -35.32 1.67 -15.07
N GLY A 5 -34.03 1.90 -14.83
CA GLY A 5 -33.33 1.33 -13.68
C GLY A 5 -33.73 1.94 -12.34
N GLU A 6 -34.15 3.20 -12.32
CA GLU A 6 -34.61 3.87 -11.09
C GLU A 6 -36.04 3.45 -10.73
N ASN A 7 -36.93 3.28 -11.73
CA ASN A 7 -38.26 2.69 -11.53
C ASN A 7 -38.16 1.24 -11.01
N GLN A 8 -37.18 0.46 -11.48
CA GLN A 8 -36.91 -0.89 -10.96
C GLN A 8 -36.39 -0.85 -9.52
N LEU A 9 -35.45 0.06 -9.20
CA LEU A 9 -34.93 0.21 -7.83
C LEU A 9 -36.05 0.58 -6.84
N GLN A 10 -36.88 1.58 -7.16
CA GLN A 10 -38.04 1.96 -6.32
C GLN A 10 -39.02 0.81 -6.12
N ARG A 11 -39.23 -0.03 -7.14
CA ARG A 11 -40.03 -1.25 -7.00
C ARG A 11 -39.38 -2.23 -6.01
N ILE A 12 -38.08 -2.50 -6.10
CA ILE A 12 -37.43 -3.44 -5.18
C ILE A 12 -37.41 -2.92 -3.73
N ILE A 13 -37.28 -1.61 -3.53
CA ILE A 13 -37.39 -0.98 -2.21
C ILE A 13 -38.80 -1.20 -1.62
N ARG A 14 -39.87 -0.91 -2.38
CA ARG A 14 -41.23 -1.24 -1.92
C ARG A 14 -41.44 -2.74 -1.71
N ASP A 15 -41.00 -3.58 -2.65
CA ASP A 15 -41.11 -5.04 -2.52
C ASP A 15 -40.35 -5.57 -1.27
N LEU A 16 -39.34 -4.86 -0.75
CA LEU A 16 -38.67 -5.11 0.54
C LEU A 16 -39.55 -4.64 1.72
N HIS A 17 -40.10 -3.42 1.67
CA HIS A 17 -40.95 -2.90 2.74
C HIS A 17 -42.20 -3.76 2.91
N ASP A 18 -42.83 -4.17 1.80
CA ASP A 18 -43.93 -5.13 1.77
C ASP A 18 -43.53 -6.47 2.45
N ALA A 19 -42.27 -6.92 2.31
CA ALA A 19 -41.77 -8.15 2.94
C ALA A 19 -41.48 -7.97 4.44
N VAL A 20 -41.03 -6.78 4.86
CA VAL A 20 -40.86 -6.41 6.27
C VAL A 20 -42.21 -6.39 6.98
N SER A 21 -43.21 -5.71 6.44
CA SER A 21 -44.54 -5.65 7.07
C SER A 21 -45.26 -7.01 7.02
N GLU A 22 -45.01 -7.84 6.01
CA GLU A 22 -45.44 -9.26 6.01
C GLU A 22 -44.80 -10.05 7.16
N LEU A 23 -43.48 -9.92 7.38
CA LEU A 23 -42.76 -10.60 8.46
C LEU A 23 -43.23 -10.17 9.85
N SER A 24 -43.36 -8.86 10.08
CA SER A 24 -43.89 -8.32 11.34
C SER A 24 -45.31 -8.83 11.60
N LYS A 25 -46.14 -8.92 10.55
CA LYS A 25 -47.49 -9.48 10.66
C LYS A 25 -47.48 -11.00 10.88
N GLU A 26 -46.64 -11.77 10.19
CA GLU A 26 -46.50 -13.22 10.36
C GLU A 26 -46.13 -13.58 11.81
N HIS A 27 -45.22 -12.80 12.42
CA HIS A 27 -44.86 -12.95 13.83
C HIS A 27 -46.02 -12.58 14.78
N CYS A 28 -46.75 -11.49 14.51
CA CYS A 28 -47.93 -11.12 15.29
C CYS A 28 -49.11 -12.11 15.18
N ASP A 29 -49.34 -12.67 13.99
CA ASP A 29 -50.44 -13.61 13.71
C ASP A 29 -50.17 -15.02 14.28
N THR A 30 -48.90 -15.43 14.39
CA THR A 30 -48.49 -16.75 14.91
C THR A 30 -48.12 -16.74 16.39
N GLY A 31 -47.46 -15.69 16.87
CA GLY A 31 -46.83 -15.64 18.19
C GLY A 31 -45.54 -16.48 18.32
N GLU A 32 -45.05 -17.08 17.23
CA GLU A 32 -43.84 -17.90 17.20
C GLU A 32 -42.69 -17.18 16.46
N PRO A 33 -41.41 -17.48 16.74
CA PRO A 33 -40.28 -16.93 15.98
C PRO A 33 -40.35 -17.32 14.51
N ILE A 34 -40.04 -16.39 13.60
CA ILE A 34 -40.00 -16.63 12.17
C ILE A 34 -38.90 -17.67 11.85
N SER A 35 -39.28 -18.68 11.07
CA SER A 35 -38.47 -19.83 10.71
C SER A 35 -38.17 -19.87 9.20
N ASP A 36 -37.25 -20.74 8.79
CA ASP A 36 -36.77 -20.91 7.41
C ASP A 36 -37.80 -21.45 6.40
N ASP A 37 -39.04 -21.71 6.83
CA ASP A 37 -40.20 -22.01 5.99
C ASP A 37 -41.10 -20.78 5.67
N SER A 38 -40.84 -19.61 6.25
CA SER A 38 -41.53 -18.36 5.89
C SER A 38 -41.18 -17.93 4.45
N SER A 39 -42.20 -17.84 3.60
CA SER A 39 -42.06 -17.27 2.26
C SER A 39 -41.71 -15.79 2.26
N SER A 40 -42.11 -15.06 3.31
CA SER A 40 -41.85 -13.62 3.45
C SER A 40 -40.45 -13.34 3.97
N LEU A 41 -39.86 -14.23 4.79
CA LEU A 41 -38.42 -14.25 5.08
C LEU A 41 -37.61 -14.45 3.79
N HIS A 42 -37.94 -15.48 3.01
CA HIS A 42 -37.25 -15.77 1.75
C HIS A 42 -37.34 -14.59 0.77
N LYS A 43 -38.53 -13.99 0.62
CA LYS A 43 -38.77 -12.75 -0.14
C LYS A 43 -37.89 -11.61 0.38
N PHE A 44 -37.89 -11.35 1.68
CA PHE A 44 -37.09 -10.29 2.32
C PHE A 44 -35.59 -10.45 2.04
N CYS A 45 -35.04 -11.64 2.30
CA CYS A 45 -33.62 -11.93 2.09
C CYS A 45 -33.19 -11.69 0.63
N TYR A 46 -33.98 -12.15 -0.34
CA TYR A 46 -33.73 -11.91 -1.77
C TYR A 46 -33.79 -10.43 -2.17
N LYS A 47 -34.70 -9.64 -1.59
CA LYS A 47 -34.81 -8.20 -1.88
C LYS A 47 -33.66 -7.41 -1.27
N LEU A 48 -33.25 -7.76 -0.04
CA LEU A 48 -32.10 -7.14 0.61
C LEU A 48 -30.78 -7.48 -0.11
N GLU A 49 -30.59 -8.74 -0.52
CA GLU A 49 -29.45 -9.18 -1.33
C GLU A 49 -29.38 -8.42 -2.66
N TYR A 50 -30.51 -8.27 -3.37
CA TYR A 50 -30.55 -7.48 -4.59
C TYR A 50 -30.09 -6.03 -4.36
N LEU A 51 -30.54 -5.37 -3.28
CA LEU A 51 -30.14 -3.99 -2.96
C LEU A 51 -28.65 -3.92 -2.59
N LEU A 52 -28.12 -4.90 -1.86
CA LEU A 52 -26.71 -5.05 -1.51
C LEU A 52 -25.79 -5.35 -2.72
N GLN A 53 -26.35 -5.83 -3.83
CA GLN A 53 -25.64 -6.01 -5.11
C GLN A 53 -25.91 -4.88 -6.13
N PHE A 54 -26.93 -4.05 -5.92
CA PHE A 54 -27.32 -3.03 -6.89
C PHE A 54 -26.32 -1.86 -6.95
N ASP A 55 -25.78 -1.62 -8.15
CA ASP A 55 -24.71 -0.64 -8.40
C ASP A 55 -23.43 -0.91 -7.57
N GLN A 56 -23.23 -2.15 -7.08
CA GLN A 56 -22.00 -2.58 -6.41
C GLN A 56 -20.83 -2.60 -7.42
N LYS A 57 -19.65 -2.16 -7.00
CA LYS A 57 -18.41 -2.19 -7.79
C LYS A 57 -17.82 -3.60 -7.78
N GLU A 58 -17.61 -4.18 -8.97
CA GLU A 58 -16.99 -5.49 -9.09
C GLU A 58 -15.57 -5.48 -8.51
N ARG A 59 -15.29 -6.42 -7.60
CA ARG A 59 -14.04 -6.54 -6.86
C ARG A 59 -13.65 -8.01 -6.73
N THR A 60 -12.35 -8.29 -6.77
CA THR A 60 -11.76 -9.62 -6.56
C THR A 60 -10.69 -9.58 -5.46
N THR A 61 -10.31 -10.75 -4.96
CA THR A 61 -9.06 -10.92 -4.21
C THR A 61 -7.87 -11.06 -5.16
N PHE A 62 -6.65 -10.99 -4.64
CA PHE A 62 -5.42 -11.27 -5.40
C PHE A 62 -5.41 -12.66 -6.04
N LEU A 63 -6.08 -13.64 -5.43
CA LEU A 63 -6.26 -15.01 -5.96
C LEU A 63 -7.46 -15.12 -6.92
N GLY A 64 -8.03 -14.01 -7.39
CA GLY A 64 -9.11 -13.96 -8.37
C GLY A 64 -10.51 -14.31 -7.84
N SER A 65 -10.67 -14.64 -6.55
CA SER A 65 -12.00 -14.93 -6.00
C SER A 65 -12.84 -13.65 -5.95
N ARG A 66 -14.05 -13.67 -6.52
CA ARG A 66 -15.00 -12.56 -6.48
C ARG A 66 -15.35 -12.21 -5.02
N LYS A 67 -15.26 -10.92 -4.69
CA LYS A 67 -15.78 -10.32 -3.47
C LYS A 67 -17.24 -9.92 -3.68
N ASP A 68 -17.99 -9.77 -2.60
CA ASP A 68 -19.39 -9.31 -2.64
C ASP A 68 -19.74 -8.54 -1.36
N TYR A 69 -21.02 -8.26 -1.08
CA TYR A 69 -21.45 -7.40 0.04
C TYR A 69 -20.99 -7.86 1.44
N TRP A 70 -20.59 -9.12 1.61
CA TRP A 70 -19.88 -9.62 2.79
C TRP A 70 -18.54 -8.90 3.05
N ASP A 71 -17.77 -8.66 1.98
CA ASP A 71 -16.51 -7.95 2.06
C ASP A 71 -16.74 -6.46 2.37
N TYR A 72 -17.83 -5.86 1.88
CA TYR A 72 -18.28 -4.53 2.29
C TYR A 72 -18.62 -4.48 3.79
N PHE A 73 -19.37 -5.45 4.32
CA PHE A 73 -19.63 -5.56 5.76
C PHE A 73 -18.33 -5.75 6.57
N CYS A 74 -17.39 -6.56 6.07
CA CYS A 74 -16.07 -6.70 6.70
C CYS A 74 -15.30 -5.36 6.73
N ASP A 75 -15.17 -4.67 5.59
CA ASP A 75 -14.41 -3.42 5.49
C ASP A 75 -15.01 -2.32 6.38
N CYS A 76 -16.35 -2.21 6.42
CA CYS A 76 -17.07 -1.25 7.25
C CYS A 76 -16.94 -1.53 8.76
N LEU A 77 -17.11 -2.79 9.18
CA LEU A 77 -17.26 -3.14 10.60
C LEU A 77 -15.93 -3.50 11.29
N ALA A 78 -14.89 -3.93 10.58
CA ALA A 78 -13.64 -4.46 11.15
C ALA A 78 -12.87 -3.51 12.10
N LYS A 79 -13.23 -2.21 12.14
CA LYS A 79 -12.63 -1.20 13.03
C LYS A 79 -13.53 -0.78 14.20
N ILE A 80 -14.77 -1.27 14.28
CA ILE A 80 -15.76 -0.89 15.29
C ILE A 80 -15.74 -1.90 16.45
N LYS A 81 -15.32 -1.47 17.65
CA LYS A 81 -15.40 -2.30 18.87
C LYS A 81 -16.87 -2.67 19.15
N GLY A 82 -17.14 -3.92 19.53
CA GLY A 82 -18.50 -4.43 19.81
C GLY A 82 -19.33 -4.88 18.61
N ALA A 83 -19.16 -4.28 17.42
CA ALA A 83 -19.94 -4.66 16.22
C ALA A 83 -19.42 -5.95 15.51
N ASN A 84 -18.26 -6.46 15.91
CA ASN A 84 -17.53 -7.50 15.16
C ASN A 84 -17.95 -8.95 15.42
N ASP A 85 -18.92 -9.21 16.30
CA ASP A 85 -19.23 -10.59 16.72
C ASP A 85 -19.83 -11.44 15.60
N GLY A 86 -20.72 -10.87 14.76
CA GLY A 86 -21.22 -11.55 13.57
C GLY A 86 -20.13 -11.80 12.53
N ILE A 87 -19.18 -10.88 12.40
CA ILE A 87 -18.02 -11.04 11.50
C ILE A 87 -17.11 -12.18 11.99
N ARG A 88 -16.87 -12.28 13.31
CA ARG A 88 -16.12 -13.39 13.92
C ARG A 88 -16.86 -14.72 13.79
N PHE A 89 -18.16 -14.73 14.09
CA PHE A 89 -19.02 -15.91 14.01
C PHE A 89 -19.04 -16.49 12.58
N VAL A 90 -19.35 -15.68 11.56
CA VAL A 90 -19.41 -16.16 10.16
C VAL A 90 -18.02 -16.60 9.66
N LYS A 91 -16.93 -15.99 10.11
CA LYS A 91 -15.56 -16.46 9.81
C LYS A 91 -15.21 -17.81 10.44
N SER A 92 -15.96 -18.27 11.45
CA SER A 92 -15.83 -19.63 12.03
C SER A 92 -16.64 -20.70 11.28
N ILE A 93 -17.38 -20.32 10.23
CA ILE A 93 -18.15 -21.26 9.40
C ILE A 93 -17.28 -21.73 8.23
N SER A 94 -16.52 -22.79 8.47
CA SER A 94 -15.61 -23.41 7.49
C SER A 94 -16.33 -24.07 6.31
N GLU A 95 -17.62 -24.35 6.46
CA GLU A 95 -18.50 -24.85 5.41
C GLU A 95 -18.69 -23.83 4.27
N LEU A 96 -18.67 -22.53 4.58
CA LEU A 96 -18.91 -21.43 3.64
C LEU A 96 -17.63 -21.02 2.93
N LYS A 97 -17.61 -21.13 1.61
CA LYS A 97 -16.42 -20.92 0.76
C LYS A 97 -16.47 -19.56 0.07
N THR A 98 -17.64 -19.12 -0.40
CA THR A 98 -17.78 -17.86 -1.14
C THR A 98 -17.95 -16.66 -0.21
N SER A 99 -17.75 -15.44 -0.74
CA SER A 99 -18.19 -14.21 -0.06
C SER A 99 -19.72 -14.09 -0.03
N LEU A 100 -20.43 -14.58 -1.03
CA LEU A 100 -21.89 -14.52 -1.10
C LEU A 100 -22.55 -15.32 0.03
N GLY A 101 -22.19 -16.60 0.19
CA GLY A 101 -22.71 -17.46 1.26
C GLY A 101 -22.38 -16.95 2.66
N LYS A 102 -21.21 -16.31 2.84
CA LYS A 102 -20.85 -15.62 4.10
C LYS A 102 -21.72 -14.38 4.33
N GLY A 103 -22.02 -13.61 3.28
CA GLY A 103 -22.96 -12.49 3.34
C GLY A 103 -24.36 -12.91 3.77
N ARG A 104 -24.86 -14.00 3.17
CA ARG A 104 -26.15 -14.62 3.52
C ARG A 104 -26.18 -15.09 4.97
N ALA A 105 -25.14 -15.78 5.43
CA ALA A 105 -25.00 -16.21 6.83
C ALA A 105 -24.93 -15.02 7.81
N PHE A 106 -24.30 -13.91 7.41
CA PHE A 106 -24.23 -12.69 8.21
C PHE A 106 -25.57 -11.98 8.35
N ILE A 107 -26.34 -11.85 7.26
CA ILE A 107 -27.71 -11.32 7.30
C ILE A 107 -28.58 -12.15 8.25
N ARG A 108 -28.50 -13.49 8.17
CA ARG A 108 -29.23 -14.41 9.05
C ARG A 108 -28.84 -14.26 10.53
N TYR A 109 -27.54 -14.17 10.81
CA TYR A 109 -27.04 -13.85 12.15
C TYR A 109 -27.58 -12.51 12.68
N CYS A 110 -27.61 -11.47 11.84
CA CYS A 110 -28.12 -10.15 12.22
C CYS A 110 -29.65 -10.13 12.46
N LEU A 111 -30.42 -11.02 11.85
CA LEU A 111 -31.84 -11.23 12.14
C LEU A 111 -32.05 -11.94 13.49
N VAL A 112 -31.42 -13.10 13.71
CA VAL A 112 -31.49 -13.85 14.99
C VAL A 112 -31.08 -12.99 16.20
N HIS A 113 -30.14 -12.07 16.00
CA HIS A 113 -29.67 -11.16 17.04
C HIS A 113 -30.32 -9.76 17.03
N GLN A 114 -31.39 -9.52 16.26
CA GLN A 114 -32.14 -8.25 16.24
C GLN A 114 -31.23 -7.00 16.11
N ARG A 115 -30.31 -7.05 15.13
CA ARG A 115 -29.29 -6.01 14.88
C ARG A 115 -29.14 -5.63 13.41
N LEU A 116 -30.01 -6.09 12.50
CA LEU A 116 -29.82 -5.91 11.06
C LEU A 116 -29.89 -4.43 10.65
N ALA A 117 -30.84 -3.66 11.19
CA ALA A 117 -30.95 -2.22 10.97
C ALA A 117 -29.70 -1.48 11.48
N ASP A 118 -29.34 -1.69 12.75
CA ASP A 118 -28.17 -1.09 13.41
C ASP A 118 -26.86 -1.40 12.67
N THR A 119 -26.71 -2.63 12.19
CA THR A 119 -25.52 -3.10 11.45
C THR A 119 -25.42 -2.42 10.09
N LEU A 120 -26.51 -2.40 9.31
CA LEU A 120 -26.50 -1.74 8.01
C LEU A 120 -26.34 -0.22 8.16
N GLN A 121 -26.98 0.40 9.15
CA GLN A 121 -26.82 1.83 9.43
C GLN A 121 -25.36 2.18 9.77
N GLN A 122 -24.66 1.37 10.58
CA GLN A 122 -23.24 1.58 10.87
C GLN A 122 -22.37 1.50 9.60
N CYS A 123 -22.67 0.59 8.68
CA CYS A 123 -21.99 0.52 7.38
C CYS A 123 -22.28 1.76 6.51
N LEU A 124 -23.53 2.22 6.46
CA LEU A 124 -23.94 3.38 5.67
C LEU A 124 -23.41 4.72 6.23
N MET A 125 -23.27 4.83 7.56
CA MET A 125 -22.58 5.96 8.21
C MET A 125 -21.11 6.05 7.81
N ASN A 126 -20.48 4.92 7.45
CA ASN A 126 -19.15 4.90 6.84
C ASN A 126 -19.22 5.24 5.34
N TYR A 127 -19.57 6.49 5.04
CA TYR A 127 -19.76 6.99 3.67
C TYR A 127 -18.53 6.76 2.79
N LYS A 128 -17.31 6.88 3.34
CA LYS A 128 -16.06 6.63 2.58
C LYS A 128 -16.00 5.20 2.06
N ILE A 129 -16.16 4.19 2.93
CA ILE A 129 -16.11 2.79 2.49
C ILE A 129 -17.31 2.48 1.59
N THR A 130 -18.49 3.05 1.87
CA THR A 130 -19.68 2.88 1.00
C THR A 130 -19.47 3.46 -0.40
N CYS A 131 -18.85 4.63 -0.57
CA CYS A 131 -18.57 5.18 -1.90
C CYS A 131 -17.38 4.49 -2.61
N GLU A 132 -16.47 3.84 -1.87
CA GLU A 132 -15.47 2.93 -2.44
C GLU A 132 -16.08 1.62 -2.97
N TRP A 133 -17.21 1.17 -2.41
CA TRP A 133 -17.88 -0.10 -2.73
C TRP A 133 -19.06 0.01 -3.72
N TYR A 134 -19.72 1.16 -3.82
CA TYR A 134 -20.89 1.36 -4.69
C TYR A 134 -20.71 2.52 -5.69
N TYR A 135 -21.44 2.46 -6.81
CA TYR A 135 -21.64 3.54 -7.77
C TYR A 135 -22.87 4.41 -7.41
N GLU A 136 -22.98 5.59 -8.03
CA GLU A 136 -23.88 6.68 -7.63
C GLU A 136 -25.39 6.39 -7.69
N ARG A 137 -25.82 5.34 -8.42
CA ARG A 137 -27.25 5.00 -8.53
C ARG A 137 -27.71 4.14 -7.35
N SER A 138 -26.78 3.56 -6.59
CA SER A 138 -27.06 2.77 -5.39
C SER A 138 -27.93 3.55 -4.38
N PRO A 139 -28.95 2.92 -3.77
CA PRO A 139 -29.78 3.58 -2.77
C PRO A 139 -28.98 4.00 -1.54
N PHE A 140 -27.88 3.30 -1.24
CA PHE A 140 -27.04 3.52 -0.06
C PHE A 140 -26.31 4.87 -0.07
N LEU A 141 -25.98 5.39 -1.26
CA LEU A 141 -25.39 6.73 -1.43
C LEU A 141 -26.45 7.83 -1.55
N LYS A 142 -27.70 7.48 -1.82
CA LYS A 142 -28.84 8.40 -1.91
C LYS A 142 -29.50 8.54 -0.53
N SER A 143 -29.03 9.50 0.27
CA SER A 143 -29.47 9.79 1.65
C SER A 143 -30.96 9.52 1.96
N HIS A 144 -31.89 9.99 1.11
CA HIS A 144 -33.32 9.76 1.31
C HIS A 144 -33.75 8.28 1.21
N LEU A 145 -33.18 7.48 0.30
CA LEU A 145 -33.45 6.04 0.18
C LEU A 145 -32.71 5.23 1.25
N ASN A 146 -31.50 5.67 1.60
CA ASN A 146 -30.68 5.14 2.69
C ASN A 146 -31.45 5.18 4.02
N ILE A 147 -32.01 6.34 4.38
CA ILE A 147 -32.79 6.51 5.61
C ILE A 147 -34.12 5.74 5.54
N ASP A 148 -34.81 5.75 4.40
CA ASP A 148 -36.08 5.04 4.17
C ASP A 148 -35.94 3.51 4.37
N ILE A 149 -34.92 2.90 3.76
CA ILE A 149 -34.63 1.46 3.92
C ILE A 149 -34.27 1.12 5.38
N ILE A 150 -33.43 1.94 6.03
CA ILE A 150 -33.02 1.71 7.42
C ILE A 150 -34.21 1.82 8.39
N ASN A 151 -35.11 2.79 8.19
CA ASN A 151 -36.28 2.97 9.04
C ASN A 151 -37.22 1.76 8.98
N HIS A 152 -37.49 1.20 7.80
CA HIS A 152 -38.29 -0.03 7.69
C HIS A 152 -37.56 -1.24 8.29
N LEU A 153 -36.24 -1.36 8.10
CA LEU A 153 -35.47 -2.45 8.72
C LEU A 153 -35.53 -2.44 10.27
N TYR A 154 -35.78 -1.29 10.91
CA TYR A 154 -35.96 -1.23 12.36
C TYR A 154 -37.24 -1.93 12.86
N GLU A 155 -38.26 -2.13 12.04
CA GLU A 155 -39.45 -2.94 12.40
C GLU A 155 -39.04 -4.38 12.74
N LEU A 156 -38.05 -4.94 12.03
CA LEU A 156 -37.55 -6.30 12.26
C LEU A 156 -36.78 -6.47 13.58
N ASN A 157 -36.42 -5.38 14.28
CA ASN A 157 -35.80 -5.47 15.60
C ASN A 157 -36.82 -5.84 16.70
N GLU A 158 -38.13 -5.79 16.43
CA GLU A 158 -39.18 -6.32 17.32
C GLU A 158 -39.59 -7.77 16.98
N VAL A 159 -39.20 -8.27 15.81
CA VAL A 159 -39.50 -9.62 15.33
C VAL A 159 -38.46 -10.63 15.84
N GLN A 160 -38.91 -11.81 16.26
CA GLN A 160 -38.01 -12.92 16.65
C GLN A 160 -37.78 -13.86 15.45
N PHE A 161 -36.56 -14.39 15.31
CA PHE A 161 -36.16 -15.29 14.23
C PHE A 161 -35.41 -16.51 14.78
N ASP A 162 -35.85 -17.72 14.44
CA ASP A 162 -35.14 -18.98 14.70
C ASP A 162 -34.68 -19.59 13.37
N VAL A 163 -33.60 -19.01 12.81
CA VAL A 163 -33.10 -19.33 11.46
C VAL A 163 -31.65 -19.81 11.49
N ALA A 164 -31.40 -20.99 10.92
CA ALA A 164 -30.13 -21.68 11.11
C ALA A 164 -29.00 -21.06 10.27
N SER A 165 -27.95 -20.55 10.91
CA SER A 165 -26.76 -19.99 10.24
C SER A 165 -25.78 -21.04 9.71
N ARG A 166 -26.02 -22.33 10.02
CA ARG A 166 -25.32 -23.52 9.48
C ARG A 166 -26.35 -24.53 8.98
N GLY A 167 -25.91 -25.55 8.24
CA GLY A 167 -26.78 -26.64 7.77
C GLY A 167 -27.58 -26.34 6.49
N HIS A 168 -27.40 -25.18 5.87
CA HIS A 168 -27.90 -24.86 4.54
C HIS A 168 -26.71 -24.48 3.63
N ASP A 169 -26.78 -24.82 2.34
CA ASP A 169 -25.74 -24.47 1.37
C ASP A 169 -25.92 -23.02 0.87
N LEU A 170 -25.59 -22.08 1.75
CA LEU A 170 -25.77 -20.65 1.49
C LEU A 170 -24.86 -20.13 0.37
N ASP A 171 -23.77 -20.84 0.05
CA ASP A 171 -22.95 -20.53 -1.14
C ASP A 171 -23.75 -20.70 -2.44
N SER A 172 -24.74 -21.61 -2.46
CA SER A 172 -25.64 -21.81 -3.59
C SER A 172 -26.87 -20.89 -3.50
N ASP A 173 -27.73 -21.06 -2.49
CA ASP A 173 -29.05 -20.40 -2.45
C ASP A 173 -29.53 -20.07 -1.02
N TRP A 174 -30.61 -19.28 -0.92
CA TRP A 174 -31.31 -19.01 0.34
C TRP A 174 -32.15 -20.22 0.79
N PRO A 175 -32.33 -20.43 2.12
CA PRO A 175 -33.21 -21.47 2.63
C PRO A 175 -34.68 -21.25 2.25
N THR A 176 -35.35 -22.33 1.85
CA THR A 176 -36.77 -22.36 1.44
C THR A 176 -37.61 -23.32 2.30
N PHE A 177 -37.00 -23.94 3.32
CA PHE A 177 -37.67 -24.78 4.30
C PHE A 177 -36.80 -24.92 5.57
N ALA A 178 -37.44 -25.02 6.73
CA ALA A 178 -36.76 -25.31 7.98
C ALA A 178 -36.28 -26.77 8.07
N ARG A 179 -34.99 -26.97 8.34
CA ARG A 179 -34.39 -28.29 8.58
C ARG A 179 -34.77 -28.79 9.98
N LYS A 180 -35.89 -29.49 10.11
CA LYS A 180 -36.31 -30.13 11.37
C LYS A 180 -35.26 -31.12 11.88
N THR A 181 -34.70 -30.84 13.05
CA THR A 181 -33.71 -31.69 13.73
C THR A 181 -34.37 -32.96 14.29
N LEU A 182 -34.46 -34.01 13.46
CA LEU A 182 -34.85 -35.36 13.89
C LEU A 182 -33.77 -35.96 14.82
N GLY A 183 -33.80 -35.59 16.10
CA GLY A 183 -32.76 -35.96 17.06
C GLY A 183 -33.08 -35.87 18.56
N SER A 184 -34.17 -35.23 19.00
CA SER A 184 -34.67 -35.38 20.38
C SER A 184 -36.16 -35.10 20.47
N ALA A 185 -36.93 -36.08 20.98
CA ALA A 185 -38.35 -35.93 21.29
C ALA A 185 -38.62 -35.70 22.80
N LEU A 186 -37.55 -35.63 23.62
CA LEU A 186 -37.61 -35.52 25.08
C LEU A 186 -36.45 -34.65 25.60
N SER A 187 -36.52 -33.34 25.39
CA SER A 187 -35.60 -32.34 25.98
C SER A 187 -36.28 -30.96 26.03
N PRO A 188 -35.94 -30.08 26.99
CA PRO A 188 -36.70 -28.85 27.28
C PRO A 188 -36.42 -27.70 26.29
N ALA A 189 -36.75 -27.89 25.01
CA ALA A 189 -36.53 -26.90 23.95
C ALA A 189 -37.51 -25.69 23.99
N HIS A 190 -38.56 -25.74 24.79
CA HIS A 190 -39.58 -24.67 24.89
C HIS A 190 -39.16 -23.44 25.72
N LEU A 191 -37.87 -23.29 26.06
CA LEU A 191 -37.32 -22.06 26.64
C LEU A 191 -36.23 -21.47 25.72
N TRP A 192 -36.63 -21.06 24.52
CA TRP A 192 -35.85 -20.13 23.70
C TRP A 192 -35.82 -18.78 24.45
N LYS A 193 -34.70 -18.45 25.10
CA LYS A 193 -34.55 -17.16 25.80
C LYS A 193 -34.04 -16.11 24.80
N PRO A 194 -34.68 -14.93 24.70
CA PRO A 194 -34.27 -13.92 23.74
C PRO A 194 -32.83 -13.44 24.00
N PRO A 195 -31.95 -13.39 22.98
CA PRO A 195 -30.61 -12.84 23.11
C PRO A 195 -30.65 -11.41 23.64
N SER A 196 -30.20 -11.20 24.88
CA SER A 196 -30.19 -9.87 25.49
C SER A 196 -29.26 -8.94 24.71
N ARG A 197 -29.70 -7.69 24.48
CA ARG A 197 -28.96 -6.65 23.72
C ARG A 197 -27.54 -6.36 24.26
N CYS A 198 -27.24 -6.78 25.50
CA CYS A 198 -25.92 -6.72 26.12
C CYS A 198 -25.42 -8.12 26.54
N SER A 199 -25.28 -9.06 25.60
CA SER A 199 -24.72 -10.39 25.86
C SER A 199 -23.21 -10.42 25.58
N SER A 200 -22.39 -10.57 26.64
CA SER A 200 -20.93 -10.64 26.51
C SER A 200 -20.44 -12.06 26.17
N VAL A 201 -19.20 -12.15 25.65
CA VAL A 201 -18.72 -13.27 24.82
C VAL A 201 -18.66 -14.64 25.55
N ASN A 202 -18.66 -14.67 26.88
CA ASN A 202 -18.41 -15.90 27.65
C ASN A 202 -19.60 -16.89 27.69
N SER A 203 -20.81 -16.48 27.33
CA SER A 203 -22.02 -17.31 27.54
C SER A 203 -22.44 -18.16 26.32
N LEU A 204 -21.82 -17.98 25.15
CA LEU A 204 -22.25 -18.63 23.89
C LEU A 204 -21.40 -19.85 23.47
N VAL A 205 -20.30 -20.13 24.16
CA VAL A 205 -19.39 -21.24 23.82
C VAL A 205 -19.73 -22.53 24.57
N SER A 206 -20.32 -22.43 25.77
CA SER A 206 -20.49 -23.55 26.70
C SER A 206 -21.53 -24.61 26.28
N THR A 207 -22.43 -24.29 25.34
CA THR A 207 -23.59 -25.16 25.01
C THR A 207 -23.30 -26.21 23.93
N TYR A 208 -22.17 -26.12 23.21
CA TYR A 208 -21.93 -26.91 21.99
C TYR A 208 -20.70 -27.84 22.04
N SER A 209 -20.13 -28.07 23.22
CA SER A 209 -18.96 -28.95 23.40
C SER A 209 -19.15 -29.96 24.54
N GLN A 210 -20.07 -30.90 24.37
CA GLN A 210 -20.10 -32.13 25.16
C GLN A 210 -20.11 -33.36 24.25
N GLN A 211 -19.00 -34.09 24.22
CA GLN A 211 -18.95 -35.45 23.68
C GLN A 211 -18.32 -36.37 24.72
N ALA A 212 -19.17 -37.19 25.33
CA ALA A 212 -18.86 -38.39 26.12
C ALA A 212 -17.77 -38.29 27.20
N GLN A 213 -18.18 -38.05 28.45
CA GLN A 213 -17.56 -38.76 29.59
C GLN A 213 -18.63 -39.08 30.64
N GLU A 214 -18.76 -40.37 30.99
CA GLU A 214 -19.78 -40.87 31.92
C GLU A 214 -19.29 -40.80 33.37
N PHE A 215 -19.96 -40.04 34.23
CA PHE A 215 -20.02 -40.24 35.68
C PHE A 215 -21.37 -39.75 36.22
N PRO A 216 -21.91 -40.34 37.32
CA PRO A 216 -23.25 -40.03 37.80
C PRO A 216 -23.30 -38.70 38.58
N PRO A 217 -24.48 -38.04 38.66
CA PRO A 217 -24.60 -36.73 39.29
C PRO A 217 -24.40 -36.79 40.81
N GLY A 218 -23.50 -35.95 41.32
CA GLY A 218 -23.42 -35.63 42.73
C GLY A 218 -24.64 -34.81 43.18
N GLN A 219 -25.13 -35.07 44.39
CA GLN A 219 -26.34 -34.45 44.94
C GLN A 219 -26.04 -33.03 45.47
N GLU A 220 -26.29 -32.00 44.66
CA GLU A 220 -26.19 -30.60 45.10
C GLU A 220 -27.34 -30.22 46.07
N PHE A 221 -27.01 -30.09 47.35
CA PHE A 221 -27.89 -29.47 48.34
C PHE A 221 -27.91 -27.94 48.15
N GLY A 222 -28.93 -27.40 47.49
CA GLY A 222 -28.91 -25.97 47.11
C GLY A 222 -30.24 -25.22 46.86
N SER A 223 -31.44 -25.80 47.08
CA SER A 223 -32.69 -25.04 46.82
C SER A 223 -33.97 -25.52 47.53
N SER A 224 -33.89 -26.13 48.72
CA SER A 224 -35.08 -26.72 49.40
C SER A 224 -35.21 -26.38 50.89
N LEU A 225 -34.75 -25.20 51.31
CA LEU A 225 -34.77 -24.80 52.74
C LEU A 225 -35.14 -23.30 52.94
N LEU A 226 -36.00 -22.76 52.07
CA LEU A 226 -36.56 -21.41 52.18
C LEU A 226 -38.10 -21.40 52.06
N GLY A 227 -38.75 -22.48 52.49
CA GLY A 227 -40.21 -22.62 52.51
C GLY A 227 -40.83 -22.90 53.89
N ASP A 228 -40.02 -23.32 54.87
CA ASP A 228 -40.48 -24.06 56.06
C ASP A 228 -40.23 -23.31 57.40
N LEU A 229 -39.96 -22.00 57.32
CA LEU A 229 -39.69 -21.14 58.49
C LEU A 229 -40.87 -20.17 58.80
N GLY A 230 -42.03 -20.37 58.17
CA GLY A 230 -43.22 -19.53 58.40
C GLY A 230 -43.99 -19.88 59.68
N GLU A 231 -44.21 -21.17 59.95
CA GLU A 231 -45.21 -21.61 60.95
C GLU A 231 -44.75 -21.56 62.41
N LEU A 232 -43.45 -21.37 62.69
CA LEU A 232 -42.92 -21.26 64.06
C LEU A 232 -42.99 -19.84 64.64
N GLY A 233 -43.33 -18.82 63.85
CA GLY A 233 -43.44 -17.43 64.31
C GLY A 233 -44.72 -17.14 65.12
N GLU A 234 -45.85 -17.75 64.75
CA GLU A 234 -47.16 -17.40 65.30
C GLU A 234 -47.43 -18.02 66.69
N LEU A 235 -46.85 -19.20 66.95
CA LEU A 235 -47.05 -19.95 68.19
C LEU A 235 -46.36 -19.33 69.42
N SER A 236 -45.32 -18.51 69.24
CA SER A 236 -44.62 -17.88 70.37
C SER A 236 -45.27 -16.58 70.87
N CYS A 237 -46.12 -15.95 70.06
CA CYS A 237 -46.75 -14.67 70.42
C CYS A 237 -48.02 -14.89 71.24
N SER A 238 -48.88 -15.80 70.79
CA SER A 238 -50.16 -16.15 71.45
C SER A 238 -49.98 -16.53 72.92
N THR A 239 -49.05 -17.44 73.25
CA THR A 239 -48.78 -17.85 74.64
C THR A 239 -48.26 -16.71 75.52
N SER A 240 -47.62 -15.68 74.94
CA SER A 240 -47.18 -14.50 75.69
C SER A 240 -48.31 -13.50 75.91
N GLU A 241 -49.27 -13.42 75.00
CA GLU A 241 -50.46 -12.57 75.13
C GLU A 241 -51.48 -13.18 76.12
N ASP A 242 -51.67 -14.50 76.07
CA ASP A 242 -52.57 -15.25 76.97
C ASP A 242 -52.17 -15.10 78.45
N LEU A 243 -50.87 -15.29 78.76
CA LEU A 243 -50.33 -15.09 80.11
C LEU A 243 -50.46 -13.64 80.61
N ARG A 244 -50.46 -12.67 79.68
CA ARG A 244 -50.69 -11.25 79.97
C ARG A 244 -52.14 -11.00 80.38
N ILE A 245 -53.08 -11.59 79.64
CA ILE A 245 -54.52 -11.51 79.90
C ILE A 245 -54.88 -12.22 81.22
N GLU A 246 -54.22 -13.34 81.55
CA GLU A 246 -54.41 -14.03 82.83
C GLU A 246 -53.86 -13.21 84.02
N LEU A 247 -52.73 -12.53 83.84
CA LEU A 247 -52.17 -11.60 84.84
C LEU A 247 -53.10 -10.40 85.08
N ASP A 248 -53.58 -9.74 84.01
CA ASP A 248 -54.52 -8.62 84.10
C ASP A 248 -55.82 -9.02 84.82
N GLN A 249 -56.35 -10.23 84.53
CA GLN A 249 -57.51 -10.78 85.24
C GLN A 249 -57.21 -11.05 86.72
N SER A 250 -56.01 -11.55 87.05
CA SER A 250 -55.59 -11.77 88.43
C SER A 250 -55.48 -10.45 89.21
N GLU A 251 -54.89 -9.42 88.63
CA GLU A 251 -54.83 -8.08 89.21
C GLU A 251 -56.22 -7.47 89.46
N LEU A 252 -57.14 -7.61 88.51
CA LEU A 252 -58.51 -7.11 88.64
C LEU A 252 -59.22 -7.80 89.82
N LYS A 253 -59.07 -9.12 89.93
CA LYS A 253 -59.65 -9.96 90.99
C LYS A 253 -59.05 -9.68 92.36
N GLN A 254 -57.75 -9.33 92.42
CA GLN A 254 -57.10 -8.85 93.64
C GLN A 254 -57.69 -7.50 94.10
N LYS A 255 -57.96 -6.58 93.17
CA LYS A 255 -58.60 -5.27 93.47
C LYS A 255 -60.04 -5.45 93.98
N GLU A 256 -60.85 -6.30 93.33
CA GLU A 256 -62.20 -6.65 93.82
C GLU A 256 -62.19 -7.24 95.24
N LEU A 257 -61.22 -8.12 95.54
CA LEU A 257 -61.07 -8.72 96.88
C LEU A 257 -60.63 -7.68 97.92
N GLN A 258 -59.73 -6.76 97.58
CA GLN A 258 -59.33 -5.66 98.48
C GLN A 258 -60.50 -4.72 98.78
N GLU A 259 -61.32 -4.37 97.79
CA GLU A 259 -62.54 -3.56 97.99
C GLU A 259 -63.55 -4.28 98.89
N LYS A 260 -63.76 -5.59 98.69
CA LYS A 260 -64.60 -6.42 99.58
C LYS A 260 -64.09 -6.49 101.01
N VAL A 261 -62.77 -6.59 101.20
CA VAL A 261 -62.15 -6.56 102.54
C VAL A 261 -62.34 -5.18 103.18
N GLN A 262 -62.22 -4.08 102.42
CA GLN A 262 -62.55 -2.75 102.93
C GLN A 262 -64.03 -2.65 103.35
N GLN A 263 -64.97 -3.07 102.50
CA GLN A 263 -66.40 -3.05 102.81
C GLN A 263 -66.73 -3.85 104.09
N LEU A 264 -66.22 -5.09 104.20
CA LEU A 264 -66.39 -5.92 105.41
C LEU A 264 -65.72 -5.30 106.63
N SER A 265 -64.62 -4.55 106.46
CA SER A 265 -63.95 -3.85 107.57
C SER A 265 -64.75 -2.65 108.07
N SER A 266 -65.46 -1.92 107.19
CA SER A 266 -66.41 -0.86 107.56
C SER A 266 -67.68 -1.43 108.18
N GLU A 267 -68.28 -2.48 107.61
CA GLU A 267 -69.45 -3.13 108.22
C GLU A 267 -69.12 -3.67 109.62
N ALA A 268 -67.91 -4.24 109.81
CA ALA A 268 -67.44 -4.63 111.13
C ALA A 268 -67.14 -3.44 112.06
N ALA A 269 -66.80 -2.25 111.53
CA ALA A 269 -66.64 -1.03 112.32
C ALA A 269 -68.00 -0.46 112.77
N ASP A 270 -68.98 -0.42 111.87
CA ASP A 270 -70.35 0.01 112.15
C ASP A 270 -71.02 -0.92 113.17
N LEU A 271 -70.85 -2.24 113.02
CA LEU A 271 -71.31 -3.22 114.02
C LEU A 271 -70.63 -3.04 115.38
N ARG A 272 -69.34 -2.67 115.43
CA ARG A 272 -68.65 -2.33 116.69
C ARG A 272 -69.18 -1.02 117.30
N ALA A 273 -69.52 -0.02 116.49
CA ALA A 273 -70.15 1.21 116.95
C ALA A 273 -71.55 0.92 117.53
N VAL A 274 -72.40 0.17 116.82
CA VAL A 274 -73.75 -0.22 117.30
C VAL A 274 -73.68 -1.07 118.57
N LEU A 275 -72.67 -1.93 118.73
CA LEU A 275 -72.45 -2.65 119.99
C LEU A 275 -72.00 -1.71 121.12
N SER A 276 -71.17 -0.71 120.83
CA SER A 276 -70.77 0.32 121.80
C SER A 276 -71.98 1.16 122.24
N ASP A 277 -72.82 1.61 121.31
CA ASP A 277 -74.06 2.35 121.59
C ASP A 277 -75.05 1.51 122.41
N LEU A 278 -75.20 0.22 122.11
CA LEU A 278 -76.02 -0.70 122.91
C LEU A 278 -75.46 -0.92 124.31
N GLN A 279 -74.13 -0.99 124.45
CA GLN A 279 -73.46 -1.13 125.75
C GLN A 279 -73.56 0.17 126.57
N GLU A 280 -73.50 1.34 125.94
CA GLU A 280 -73.74 2.63 126.59
C GLU A 280 -75.22 2.81 126.97
N GLN A 281 -76.17 2.36 126.14
CA GLN A 281 -77.60 2.32 126.48
C GLN A 281 -77.93 1.35 127.63
N LEU A 282 -77.16 0.26 127.78
CA LEU A 282 -77.22 -0.63 128.94
C LEU A 282 -76.68 0.04 130.20
N LEU A 283 -75.55 0.74 130.12
CA LEU A 283 -74.98 1.50 131.24
C LEU A 283 -75.83 2.73 131.62
N ALA A 284 -76.54 3.33 130.68
CA ALA A 284 -77.48 4.43 130.90
C ALA A 284 -78.74 4.03 131.68
N LYS A 285 -78.99 2.74 131.91
CA LYS A 285 -80.09 2.22 132.75
C LYS A 285 -79.62 1.81 134.15
N GLY A 286 -78.94 2.73 134.84
CA GLY A 286 -78.70 2.62 136.28
C GLY A 286 -80.03 2.58 137.08
N PRO A 287 -80.24 1.64 138.02
CA PRO A 287 -81.51 1.45 138.71
C PRO A 287 -81.65 2.32 139.97
N ASN A 288 -82.90 2.68 140.30
CA ASN A 288 -83.36 3.14 141.62
C ASN A 288 -84.88 2.88 141.67
N GLN A 289 -85.52 2.49 142.78
CA GLN A 289 -85.13 1.91 144.08
C GLN A 289 -86.44 1.19 144.59
N GLU A 290 -86.53 0.39 145.65
CA GLU A 290 -85.93 0.46 146.99
C GLU A 290 -86.29 -0.85 147.77
N LYS A 291 -85.36 -1.38 148.58
CA LYS A 291 -85.54 -2.24 149.81
C LYS A 291 -86.41 -3.51 149.79
N GLU A 292 -86.03 -4.48 150.64
CA GLU A 292 -86.82 -5.67 151.04
C GLU A 292 -87.31 -6.58 149.88
N GLY A 293 -86.39 -7.25 149.18
CA GLY A 293 -86.76 -8.26 148.18
C GLY A 293 -85.61 -9.12 147.65
N GLU A 294 -85.55 -10.37 148.08
CA GLU A 294 -84.73 -11.47 147.53
C GLU A 294 -85.63 -12.72 147.49
N PRO A 295 -85.57 -13.62 146.48
CA PRO A 295 -84.38 -13.99 145.69
C PRO A 295 -84.60 -14.02 144.15
N SER A 296 -83.54 -14.28 143.37
CA SER A 296 -83.66 -15.08 142.13
C SER A 296 -82.32 -15.61 141.60
N THR A 297 -82.38 -16.75 140.90
CA THR A 297 -81.26 -17.57 140.40
C THR A 297 -80.53 -16.98 139.17
N GLY A 298 -80.76 -15.73 138.80
CA GLY A 298 -80.38 -15.17 137.49
C GLY A 298 -78.89 -14.85 137.30
N GLU A 299 -78.20 -14.41 138.36
CA GLU A 299 -76.81 -13.90 138.24
C GLU A 299 -75.80 -14.99 137.83
N GLN A 300 -76.08 -16.25 138.17
CA GLN A 300 -75.16 -17.36 137.93
C GLN A 300 -75.11 -17.80 136.45
N GLU A 301 -76.19 -17.61 135.68
CA GLU A 301 -76.18 -17.82 134.22
C GLU A 301 -75.45 -16.69 133.50
N VAL A 302 -75.63 -15.43 133.93
CA VAL A 302 -74.95 -14.27 133.33
C VAL A 302 -73.43 -14.39 133.49
N VAL A 303 -72.94 -14.73 134.68
CA VAL A 303 -71.50 -14.96 134.92
C VAL A 303 -70.94 -16.12 134.10
N LYS A 304 -71.75 -17.17 133.85
CA LYS A 304 -71.35 -18.27 132.95
C LYS A 304 -71.26 -17.81 131.49
N ALA A 305 -72.29 -17.14 130.98
CA ALA A 305 -72.34 -16.66 129.60
C ALA A 305 -71.25 -15.61 129.31
N VAL A 306 -70.94 -14.72 130.25
CA VAL A 306 -69.82 -13.76 130.13
C VAL A 306 -68.48 -14.47 130.10
N ARG A 307 -68.28 -15.52 130.91
CA ARG A 307 -67.03 -16.31 130.87
C ARG A 307 -66.89 -17.05 129.54
N GLU A 308 -67.94 -17.75 129.11
CA GLU A 308 -67.99 -18.49 127.84
C GLU A 308 -67.83 -17.55 126.62
N CYS A 309 -68.30 -16.31 126.70
CA CYS A 309 -68.02 -15.26 125.71
C CYS A 309 -66.55 -14.80 125.75
N THR A 310 -65.99 -14.60 126.96
CA THR A 310 -64.59 -14.19 127.15
C THR A 310 -63.62 -15.26 126.64
N ASP A 311 -63.87 -16.53 126.96
CA ASP A 311 -63.07 -17.67 126.52
C ASP A 311 -63.09 -17.80 124.99
N ARG A 312 -64.28 -17.67 124.36
CA ARG A 312 -64.43 -17.64 122.89
C ARG A 312 -63.72 -16.44 122.25
N LEU A 313 -63.76 -15.27 122.88
CA LEU A 313 -63.07 -14.08 122.41
C LEU A 313 -61.54 -14.23 122.55
N HIS A 314 -61.08 -14.95 123.59
CA HIS A 314 -59.67 -15.28 123.78
C HIS A 314 -59.17 -16.26 122.70
N THR A 315 -59.89 -17.36 122.40
CA THR A 315 -59.54 -18.24 121.27
C THR A 315 -59.55 -17.49 119.94
N THR A 316 -60.58 -16.66 119.68
CA THR A 316 -60.63 -15.85 118.44
C THR A 316 -59.45 -14.88 118.35
N THR A 317 -58.98 -14.33 119.47
CA THR A 317 -57.79 -13.46 119.53
C THR A 317 -56.50 -14.25 119.29
N GLN A 318 -56.42 -15.49 119.79
CA GLN A 318 -55.30 -16.40 119.57
C GLN A 318 -55.23 -16.87 118.10
N ASP A 319 -56.37 -17.18 117.48
CA ASP A 319 -56.49 -17.55 116.07
C ASP A 319 -56.11 -16.38 115.14
N LEU A 320 -56.54 -15.15 115.47
CA LEU A 320 -56.08 -13.93 114.79
C LEU A 320 -54.58 -13.67 114.99
N GLY A 321 -54.00 -14.07 116.13
CA GLY A 321 -52.56 -14.08 116.38
C GLY A 321 -51.83 -15.05 115.44
N ALA A 322 -52.33 -16.28 115.32
CA ALA A 322 -51.80 -17.30 114.43
C ALA A 322 -51.89 -16.87 112.95
N LEU A 323 -53.04 -16.33 112.52
CA LEU A 323 -53.22 -15.78 111.18
C LEU A 323 -52.21 -14.66 110.88
N ARG A 324 -52.00 -13.71 111.80
CA ARG A 324 -50.97 -12.66 111.65
C ARG A 324 -49.54 -13.20 111.61
N THR A 325 -49.25 -14.35 112.21
CA THR A 325 -47.94 -15.02 112.02
C THR A 325 -47.84 -15.73 110.67
N SER A 326 -48.94 -16.29 110.16
CA SER A 326 -48.98 -16.84 108.80
C SER A 326 -48.86 -15.75 107.73
N GLU A 327 -49.50 -14.60 107.95
CA GLU A 327 -49.46 -13.41 107.11
C GLU A 327 -48.02 -12.92 106.91
N ARG A 328 -47.28 -12.65 108.01
CA ARG A 328 -45.85 -12.26 107.93
C ARG A 328 -44.95 -13.32 107.31
N ASN A 329 -45.26 -14.61 107.51
CA ASN A 329 -44.53 -15.70 106.86
C ASN A 329 -44.80 -15.77 105.35
N LEU A 330 -45.96 -15.29 104.89
CA LEU A 330 -46.28 -15.15 103.46
C LEU A 330 -45.66 -13.87 102.88
N GLU A 331 -45.71 -12.73 103.58
CA GLU A 331 -45.00 -11.50 103.21
C GLU A 331 -43.49 -11.73 103.04
N SER A 332 -42.86 -12.44 103.99
CA SER A 332 -41.44 -12.79 103.92
C SER A 332 -41.13 -13.70 102.71
N LYS A 333 -41.98 -14.69 102.42
CA LYS A 333 -41.83 -15.56 101.23
C LYS A 333 -42.04 -14.79 99.92
N LEU A 334 -43.01 -13.88 99.89
CA LEU A 334 -43.26 -13.02 98.74
C LEU A 334 -42.03 -12.14 98.47
N SER A 335 -41.49 -11.46 99.49
CA SER A 335 -40.29 -10.64 99.33
C SER A 335 -39.06 -11.44 98.89
N ILE A 336 -38.90 -12.68 99.35
CA ILE A 336 -37.84 -13.58 98.85
C ILE A 336 -38.06 -13.92 97.37
N ALA A 337 -39.30 -14.18 96.93
CA ALA A 337 -39.63 -14.46 95.54
C ALA A 337 -39.49 -13.21 94.64
N GLU A 338 -39.87 -12.02 95.11
CA GLU A 338 -39.67 -10.74 94.42
C GLU A 338 -38.19 -10.45 94.20
N ASN A 339 -37.36 -10.58 95.24
CA ASN A 339 -35.90 -10.43 95.11
C ASN A 339 -35.31 -11.46 94.14
N ARG A 340 -35.80 -12.70 94.16
CA ARG A 340 -35.37 -13.76 93.23
C ARG A 340 -35.78 -13.47 91.78
N ASN A 341 -36.96 -12.90 91.56
CA ASN A 341 -37.41 -12.47 90.24
C ASN A 341 -36.59 -11.28 89.73
N MET A 342 -36.26 -10.30 90.58
CA MET A 342 -35.36 -9.20 90.22
C MET A 342 -33.94 -9.68 89.87
N GLU A 343 -33.41 -10.68 90.60
CA GLU A 343 -32.14 -11.33 90.27
C GLU A 343 -32.18 -12.04 88.91
N LEU A 344 -33.29 -12.72 88.60
CA LEU A 344 -33.48 -13.42 87.31
C LEU A 344 -33.68 -12.44 86.15
N LEU A 345 -34.41 -11.33 86.34
CA LEU A 345 -34.56 -10.26 85.35
C LEU A 345 -33.20 -9.61 85.04
N ALA A 346 -32.42 -9.25 86.06
CA ALA A 346 -31.08 -8.69 85.85
C ALA A 346 -30.13 -9.65 85.11
N LYS A 347 -30.27 -10.97 85.33
CA LYS A 347 -29.54 -12.01 84.58
C LYS A 347 -30.03 -12.14 83.14
N LEU A 348 -31.34 -12.02 82.91
CA LEU A 348 -31.92 -12.03 81.56
C LEU A 348 -31.49 -10.79 80.76
N ASP A 349 -31.55 -9.60 81.35
CA ASP A 349 -31.07 -8.35 80.74
C ASP A 349 -29.58 -8.42 80.39
N GLY A 350 -28.76 -9.00 81.28
CA GLY A 350 -27.34 -9.27 81.03
C GLY A 350 -27.12 -10.19 79.83
N ALA A 351 -27.83 -11.32 79.76
CA ALA A 351 -27.75 -12.26 78.65
C ALA A 351 -28.29 -11.69 77.33
N LEU A 352 -29.37 -10.89 77.37
CA LEU A 352 -29.91 -10.21 76.19
C LEU A 352 -28.95 -9.12 75.68
N SER A 353 -28.28 -8.39 76.58
CA SER A 353 -27.24 -7.42 76.24
C SER A 353 -26.03 -8.09 75.58
N GLU A 354 -25.54 -9.20 76.15
CA GLU A 354 -24.46 -10.00 75.57
C GLU A 354 -24.83 -10.55 74.18
N LYS A 355 -26.05 -11.09 74.02
CA LYS A 355 -26.54 -11.56 72.71
C LYS A 355 -26.75 -10.43 71.72
N GLY A 356 -27.16 -9.24 72.16
CA GLY A 356 -27.23 -8.04 71.35
C GLY A 356 -25.85 -7.61 70.83
N GLN A 357 -24.83 -7.59 71.69
CA GLN A 357 -23.45 -7.31 71.28
C GLN A 357 -22.89 -8.42 70.36
N GLN A 358 -23.20 -9.69 70.63
CA GLN A 358 -22.78 -10.79 69.76
C GLN A 358 -23.42 -10.68 68.37
N ALA A 359 -24.70 -10.30 68.28
CA ALA A 359 -25.40 -10.04 67.02
C ALA A 359 -24.81 -8.83 66.28
N ALA A 360 -24.49 -7.74 66.98
CA ALA A 360 -23.82 -6.58 66.39
C ALA A 360 -22.45 -6.97 65.78
N ASN A 361 -21.64 -7.73 66.52
CA ASN A 361 -20.35 -8.22 66.03
C ASN A 361 -20.50 -9.12 64.78
N TYR A 362 -21.55 -9.93 64.68
CA TYR A 362 -21.86 -10.71 63.47
C TYR A 362 -22.31 -9.82 62.30
N CYS A 363 -23.10 -8.77 62.54
CA CYS A 363 -23.48 -7.79 61.52
C CYS A 363 -22.27 -7.04 60.96
N ASP A 364 -21.37 -6.56 61.82
CA ASP A 364 -20.13 -5.89 61.41
C ASP A 364 -19.21 -6.85 60.61
N SER A 365 -19.12 -8.11 61.04
CA SER A 365 -18.38 -9.16 60.33
C SER A 365 -18.98 -9.45 58.95
N ALA A 366 -20.31 -9.56 58.86
CA ALA A 366 -21.01 -9.78 57.59
C ALA A 366 -20.87 -8.58 56.63
N TRP A 367 -20.95 -7.35 57.16
CA TRP A 367 -20.69 -6.14 56.38
C TRP A 367 -19.25 -6.10 55.86
N LYS A 368 -18.27 -6.50 56.69
CA LYS A 368 -16.86 -6.56 56.28
C LYS A 368 -16.60 -7.64 55.23
N ILE A 369 -17.27 -8.79 55.32
CA ILE A 369 -17.26 -9.84 54.29
C ILE A 369 -17.85 -9.29 52.98
N GLN A 370 -18.97 -8.56 53.03
CA GLN A 370 -19.58 -7.95 51.84
C GLN A 370 -18.68 -6.88 51.20
N GLU A 371 -17.97 -6.07 51.99
CA GLU A 371 -16.96 -5.10 51.51
C GLU A 371 -15.81 -5.83 50.79
N LEU A 372 -15.29 -6.92 51.37
CA LEU A 372 -14.20 -7.70 50.79
C LEU A 372 -14.62 -8.46 49.53
N LEU A 373 -15.83 -9.03 49.49
CA LEU A 373 -16.41 -9.65 48.29
C LEU A 373 -16.61 -8.63 47.16
N SER A 374 -17.00 -7.40 47.48
CA SER A 374 -17.14 -6.32 46.50
C SER A 374 -15.78 -5.95 45.90
N LYS A 375 -14.74 -5.77 46.73
CA LYS A 375 -13.37 -5.48 46.29
C LYS A 375 -12.73 -6.63 45.50
N LEU A 376 -13.02 -7.88 45.88
CA LEU A 376 -12.57 -9.07 45.14
C LEU A 376 -13.23 -9.12 43.74
N LYS A 377 -14.51 -8.74 43.64
CA LYS A 377 -15.22 -8.64 42.36
C LYS A 377 -14.64 -7.54 41.48
N GLU A 378 -14.39 -6.35 42.03
CA GLU A 378 -13.74 -5.23 41.32
C GLU A 378 -12.36 -5.63 40.79
N ALA A 379 -11.53 -6.27 41.63
CA ALA A 379 -10.21 -6.76 41.23
C ALA A 379 -10.24 -7.85 40.15
N GLU A 380 -11.25 -8.74 40.15
CA GLU A 380 -11.44 -9.74 39.09
C GLU A 380 -11.98 -9.10 37.80
N GLU A 381 -12.84 -8.08 37.88
CA GLU A 381 -13.30 -7.31 36.71
C GLU A 381 -12.13 -6.54 36.05
N ASP A 382 -11.28 -5.87 36.84
CA ASP A 382 -10.03 -5.24 36.37
C ASP A 382 -9.07 -6.26 35.75
N ARG A 383 -8.90 -7.44 36.37
CA ARG A 383 -8.04 -8.52 35.85
C ARG A 383 -8.57 -9.07 34.52
N ILE A 384 -9.89 -9.18 34.37
CA ILE A 384 -10.55 -9.60 33.12
C ILE A 384 -10.34 -8.54 32.03
N GLU A 385 -10.47 -7.24 32.33
CA GLU A 385 -10.27 -6.20 31.32
C GLU A 385 -8.80 -6.04 30.93
N SER A 386 -7.88 -6.05 31.89
CA SER A 386 -6.43 -6.09 31.62
C SER A 386 -6.03 -7.29 30.74
N LYS A 387 -6.63 -8.47 30.99
CA LYS A 387 -6.46 -9.63 30.12
C LYS A 387 -7.02 -9.37 28.70
N ARG A 388 -8.23 -8.82 28.56
CA ARG A 388 -8.81 -8.46 27.25
C ARG A 388 -7.93 -7.48 26.48
N GLU A 389 -7.35 -6.48 27.15
CA GLU A 389 -6.40 -5.55 26.54
C GLU A 389 -5.09 -6.23 26.13
N SER A 390 -4.60 -7.21 26.89
CA SER A 390 -3.42 -8.00 26.50
C SER A 390 -3.71 -8.84 25.25
N GLU A 391 -4.90 -9.44 25.17
CA GLU A 391 -5.32 -10.22 24.00
C GLU A 391 -5.59 -9.34 22.78
N ASP A 392 -6.18 -8.15 22.93
CA ASP A 392 -6.37 -7.22 21.82
C ASP A 392 -5.03 -6.65 21.32
N ARG A 393 -4.06 -6.41 22.21
CA ARG A 393 -2.68 -6.09 21.82
C ARG A 393 -2.02 -7.26 21.07
N ALA A 394 -2.19 -8.50 21.51
CA ALA A 394 -1.71 -9.67 20.78
C ALA A 394 -2.38 -9.82 19.40
N ARG A 395 -3.71 -9.67 19.32
CA ARG A 395 -4.48 -9.67 18.06
C ARG A 395 -4.13 -8.50 17.14
N LEU A 396 -3.55 -7.41 17.63
CA LEU A 396 -3.00 -6.31 16.82
C LEU A 396 -1.59 -6.67 16.32
N ALA A 397 -0.72 -7.17 17.19
CA ALA A 397 0.64 -7.59 16.83
C ALA A 397 0.63 -8.71 15.77
N GLU A 398 -0.25 -9.70 15.90
CA GLU A 398 -0.42 -10.79 14.94
C GLU A 398 -0.85 -10.26 13.55
N ARG A 399 -1.84 -9.34 13.51
CA ARG A 399 -2.27 -8.71 12.25
C ARG A 399 -1.16 -7.89 11.59
N LEU A 400 -0.35 -7.18 12.37
CA LEU A 400 0.80 -6.44 11.85
C LEU A 400 1.91 -7.38 11.34
N ALA A 401 2.12 -8.54 11.98
CA ALA A 401 3.05 -9.56 11.48
C ALA A 401 2.55 -10.22 10.18
N GLN A 402 1.25 -10.50 10.07
CA GLN A 402 0.61 -10.99 8.83
C GLN A 402 0.69 -9.93 7.71
N GLU A 403 0.50 -8.65 8.02
CA GLU A 403 0.64 -7.58 7.04
C GLU A 403 2.10 -7.38 6.58
N LEU A 404 3.08 -7.49 7.50
CA LEU A 404 4.51 -7.46 7.17
C LEU A 404 4.91 -8.63 6.27
N THR A 405 4.50 -9.87 6.59
CA THR A 405 4.79 -11.04 5.73
C THR A 405 4.18 -10.90 4.34
N LEU A 406 2.95 -10.38 4.22
CA LEU A 406 2.32 -10.07 2.93
C LEU A 406 3.04 -8.95 2.17
N GLN A 407 3.64 -7.97 2.86
CA GLN A 407 4.50 -6.96 2.23
C GLN A 407 5.84 -7.55 1.76
N GLU A 408 6.47 -8.44 2.53
CA GLU A 408 7.69 -9.15 2.12
C GLU A 408 7.47 -10.07 0.91
N GLU A 409 6.33 -10.77 0.84
CA GLU A 409 5.95 -11.60 -0.32
C GLU A 409 5.77 -10.73 -1.58
N LYS A 410 5.05 -9.61 -1.47
CA LYS A 410 4.90 -8.64 -2.58
C LYS A 410 6.24 -8.03 -3.00
N LEU A 411 7.14 -7.77 -2.05
CA LEU A 411 8.47 -7.23 -2.34
C LEU A 411 9.29 -8.25 -3.14
N LYS A 412 9.31 -9.52 -2.72
CA LYS A 412 9.92 -10.64 -3.48
C LYS A 412 9.29 -10.83 -4.87
N GLU A 413 7.97 -10.69 -4.99
CA GLU A 413 7.28 -10.75 -6.30
C GLU A 413 7.71 -9.60 -7.22
N MET A 414 7.90 -8.39 -6.68
CA MET A 414 8.37 -7.23 -7.42
C MET A 414 9.86 -7.30 -7.76
N GLU A 415 10.71 -7.87 -6.89
CA GLU A 415 12.10 -8.19 -7.19
C GLU A 415 12.20 -9.22 -8.32
N GLY A 416 11.42 -10.31 -8.27
CA GLY A 416 11.36 -11.30 -9.36
C GLY A 416 10.90 -10.70 -10.69
N LYS A 417 9.93 -9.78 -10.67
CA LYS A 417 9.51 -9.01 -11.86
C LYS A 417 10.63 -8.07 -12.36
N LEU A 418 11.38 -7.44 -11.45
CA LEU A 418 12.49 -6.56 -11.79
C LEU A 418 13.65 -7.33 -12.43
N ASP A 419 14.04 -8.49 -11.88
CA ASP A 419 15.06 -9.35 -12.48
C ASP A 419 14.61 -9.92 -13.83
N THR A 420 13.33 -10.30 -13.98
CA THR A 420 12.78 -10.73 -15.27
C THR A 420 12.83 -9.61 -16.32
N CYS A 421 12.46 -8.39 -15.93
CA CYS A 421 12.53 -7.19 -16.78
C CYS A 421 13.98 -6.88 -17.17
N ARG A 422 14.92 -6.94 -16.22
CA ARG A 422 16.35 -6.76 -16.43
C ARG A 422 16.93 -7.81 -17.39
N VAL A 423 16.55 -9.08 -17.27
CA VAL A 423 16.96 -10.13 -18.23
C VAL A 423 16.40 -9.86 -19.63
N SER A 424 15.20 -9.31 -19.77
CA SER A 424 14.68 -8.85 -21.07
C SER A 424 15.49 -7.68 -21.62
N ALA A 425 15.77 -6.67 -20.80
CA ALA A 425 16.54 -5.50 -21.20
C ALA A 425 18.00 -5.82 -21.57
N ASP A 426 18.66 -6.73 -20.84
CA ASP A 426 20.01 -7.23 -21.18
C ASP A 426 19.99 -8.05 -22.48
N LYS A 427 18.92 -8.81 -22.75
CA LYS A 427 18.72 -9.52 -24.02
C LYS A 427 18.48 -8.56 -25.18
N GLU A 428 17.59 -7.57 -25.03
CA GLU A 428 17.33 -6.54 -26.03
C GLU A 428 18.60 -5.73 -26.33
N ARG A 429 19.34 -5.33 -25.29
CA ARG A 429 20.64 -4.67 -25.40
C ARG A 429 21.66 -5.50 -26.17
N THR A 430 21.76 -6.80 -25.90
CA THR A 430 22.70 -7.67 -26.64
C THR A 430 22.29 -7.83 -28.10
N THR A 431 21.00 -7.95 -28.42
CA THR A 431 20.54 -7.97 -29.83
C THR A 431 20.73 -6.63 -30.55
N ALA A 432 20.52 -5.50 -29.87
CA ALA A 432 20.77 -4.17 -30.45
C ALA A 432 22.27 -3.92 -30.68
N MET A 433 23.14 -4.44 -29.80
CA MET A 433 24.59 -4.36 -29.96
C MET A 433 25.07 -5.23 -31.13
N GLN A 434 24.52 -6.44 -31.30
CA GLN A 434 24.78 -7.28 -32.48
C GLN A 434 24.35 -6.59 -33.78
N GLN A 435 23.16 -5.95 -33.81
CA GLN A 435 22.71 -5.17 -34.97
C GLN A 435 23.61 -3.96 -35.24
N ALA A 436 24.13 -3.30 -34.20
CA ALA A 436 25.09 -2.21 -34.36
C ALA A 436 26.43 -2.70 -34.93
N ASP A 437 26.94 -3.85 -34.48
CA ASP A 437 28.16 -4.47 -35.02
C ASP A 437 27.98 -4.91 -36.48
N GLU A 438 26.83 -5.51 -36.84
CA GLU A 438 26.49 -5.84 -38.24
C GLU A 438 26.42 -4.59 -39.12
N LEU A 439 25.74 -3.53 -38.65
CA LEU A 439 25.70 -2.24 -39.36
C LEU A 439 27.10 -1.64 -39.52
N GLN A 440 27.95 -1.68 -38.49
CA GLN A 440 29.33 -1.20 -38.55
C GLN A 440 30.17 -1.97 -39.58
N VAL A 441 29.96 -3.29 -39.73
CA VAL A 441 30.57 -4.09 -40.79
C VAL A 441 30.05 -3.66 -42.17
N THR A 442 28.74 -3.42 -42.34
CA THR A 442 28.20 -2.95 -43.63
C THR A 442 28.72 -1.56 -44.01
N ILE A 443 28.83 -0.63 -43.05
CA ILE A 443 29.40 0.71 -43.23
C ILE A 443 30.87 0.59 -43.66
N SER A 444 31.65 -0.27 -43.00
CA SER A 444 33.06 -0.50 -43.35
C SER A 444 33.22 -1.05 -44.78
N HIS A 445 32.34 -1.97 -45.18
CA HIS A 445 32.32 -2.51 -46.55
C HIS A 445 31.92 -1.45 -47.59
N LEU A 446 30.90 -0.64 -47.30
CA LEU A 446 30.47 0.46 -48.17
C LEU A 446 31.55 1.54 -48.31
N GLN A 447 32.26 1.90 -47.23
CA GLN A 447 33.41 2.80 -47.28
C GLN A 447 34.54 2.26 -48.15
N GLY A 448 34.83 0.95 -48.06
CA GLY A 448 35.80 0.28 -48.94
C GLY A 448 35.40 0.34 -50.42
N ALA A 449 34.13 0.07 -50.73
CA ALA A 449 33.59 0.18 -52.08
C ALA A 449 33.59 1.63 -52.61
N LEU A 450 33.29 2.61 -51.76
CA LEU A 450 33.29 4.03 -52.10
C LEU A 450 34.72 4.52 -52.39
N SER A 451 35.71 4.15 -51.57
CA SER A 451 37.13 4.45 -51.84
C SER A 451 37.67 3.77 -53.11
N LEU A 452 37.13 2.59 -53.49
CA LEU A 452 37.43 2.00 -54.79
C LEU A 452 36.84 2.85 -55.93
N LYS A 453 35.60 3.34 -55.81
CA LYS A 453 34.97 4.19 -56.82
C LYS A 453 35.60 5.59 -56.94
N GLU A 454 36.05 6.18 -55.84
CA GLU A 454 36.85 7.42 -55.86
C GLU A 454 38.15 7.23 -56.64
N ARG A 455 38.85 6.10 -56.45
CA ARG A 455 40.10 5.77 -57.15
C ARG A 455 39.87 5.45 -58.62
N GLU A 456 38.79 4.75 -58.96
CA GLU A 456 38.36 4.58 -60.36
C GLU A 456 38.04 5.92 -61.03
N ALA A 457 37.29 6.81 -60.36
CA ALA A 457 36.95 8.13 -60.88
C ALA A 457 38.20 9.01 -61.08
N GLY A 458 39.14 9.03 -60.12
CA GLY A 458 40.42 9.75 -60.27
C GLY A 458 41.30 9.21 -61.40
N ASN A 459 41.31 7.88 -61.61
CA ASN A 459 41.99 7.28 -62.76
C ASN A 459 41.35 7.70 -64.09
N LEU A 460 40.02 7.68 -64.19
CA LEU A 460 39.28 8.11 -65.37
C LEU A 460 39.44 9.62 -65.65
N GLN A 461 39.48 10.45 -64.60
CA GLN A 461 39.73 11.88 -64.71
C GLN A 461 41.16 12.15 -65.22
N THR A 462 42.14 11.35 -64.78
CA THR A 462 43.54 11.42 -65.27
C THR A 462 43.61 11.05 -66.75
N GLN A 463 42.94 9.95 -67.16
CA GLN A 463 42.85 9.53 -68.56
C GLN A 463 42.16 10.59 -69.44
N LEU A 464 41.12 11.25 -68.95
CA LEU A 464 40.49 12.38 -69.64
C LEU A 464 41.47 13.55 -69.84
N GLN A 465 42.27 13.90 -68.82
CA GLN A 465 43.29 14.94 -68.93
C GLN A 465 44.43 14.55 -69.89
N ASP A 466 44.83 13.27 -69.94
CA ASP A 466 45.82 12.78 -70.92
C ASP A 466 45.27 12.87 -72.36
N VAL A 467 44.01 12.49 -72.58
CA VAL A 467 43.33 12.60 -73.88
C VAL A 467 43.14 14.06 -74.28
N GLN A 468 42.77 14.95 -73.35
CA GLN A 468 42.68 16.39 -73.61
C GLN A 468 44.03 16.98 -74.04
N ARG A 469 45.11 16.71 -73.29
CA ARG A 469 46.48 17.14 -73.65
C ARG A 469 46.96 16.56 -74.98
N ALA A 470 46.54 15.33 -75.33
CA ALA A 470 46.84 14.74 -76.64
C ALA A 470 46.07 15.42 -77.78
N LEU A 471 44.82 15.83 -77.55
CA LEU A 471 44.01 16.57 -78.52
C LEU A 471 44.56 17.99 -78.74
N GLU A 472 44.84 18.73 -77.67
CA GLU A 472 45.49 20.06 -77.69
C GLU A 472 46.82 20.01 -78.47
N ALA A 473 47.61 18.95 -78.29
CA ALA A 473 48.85 18.74 -79.03
C ALA A 473 48.63 18.46 -80.53
N GLN A 474 47.55 17.75 -80.92
CA GLN A 474 47.20 17.57 -82.32
C GLN A 474 46.63 18.83 -82.97
N GLU A 475 45.84 19.62 -82.25
CA GLU A 475 45.37 20.93 -82.71
C GLU A 475 46.55 21.89 -82.95
N GLY A 476 47.53 21.93 -82.03
CA GLY A 476 48.76 22.69 -82.21
C GLY A 476 49.59 22.25 -83.42
N GLN A 477 49.72 20.93 -83.66
CA GLN A 477 50.40 20.40 -84.86
C GLN A 477 49.64 20.74 -86.15
N LEU A 478 48.31 20.69 -86.14
CA LEU A 478 47.47 21.05 -87.28
C LEU A 478 47.63 22.53 -87.63
N GLU A 479 47.66 23.43 -86.63
CA GLU A 479 47.83 24.87 -86.87
C GLU A 479 49.25 25.22 -87.34
N GLU A 480 50.28 24.52 -86.84
CA GLU A 480 51.64 24.62 -87.37
C GLU A 480 51.72 24.14 -88.84
N HIS A 481 50.98 23.08 -89.20
CA HIS A 481 50.84 22.64 -90.58
C HIS A 481 50.12 23.67 -91.47
N LYS A 482 49.02 24.27 -91.02
CA LYS A 482 48.36 25.38 -91.75
C LYS A 482 49.31 26.56 -91.95
N LYS A 483 50.08 26.93 -90.92
CA LYS A 483 51.07 28.03 -90.99
C LYS A 483 52.15 27.74 -92.04
N ARG A 484 52.71 26.52 -92.07
CA ARG A 484 53.67 26.11 -93.12
C ARG A 484 53.05 26.14 -94.52
N MET A 485 51.82 25.65 -94.70
CA MET A 485 51.11 25.74 -95.99
C MET A 485 50.88 27.19 -96.44
N GLN A 486 50.59 28.10 -95.50
CA GLN A 486 50.43 29.54 -95.77
C GLN A 486 51.76 30.18 -96.20
N GLU A 487 52.86 29.81 -95.56
CA GLU A 487 54.22 30.27 -95.89
C GLU A 487 54.68 29.74 -97.26
N GLU A 488 54.39 28.48 -97.60
CA GLU A 488 54.64 27.91 -98.93
C GLU A 488 53.80 28.59 -100.03
N LEU A 489 52.54 28.93 -99.75
CA LEU A 489 51.69 29.70 -100.68
C LEU A 489 52.24 31.11 -100.93
N GLN A 490 52.75 31.78 -99.91
CA GLN A 490 53.43 33.08 -100.08
C GLN A 490 54.72 32.94 -100.89
N HIS A 491 55.55 31.93 -100.60
CA HIS A 491 56.77 31.66 -101.38
C HIS A 491 56.46 31.33 -102.85
N ARG A 492 55.35 30.62 -103.12
CA ARG A 492 54.89 30.36 -104.48
C ARG A 492 54.48 31.64 -105.20
N SER A 493 53.71 32.52 -104.56
CA SER A 493 53.32 33.83 -105.11
C SER A 493 54.53 34.66 -105.55
N VAL A 494 55.57 34.74 -104.71
CA VAL A 494 56.81 35.46 -105.05
C VAL A 494 57.56 34.81 -106.24
N LEU A 495 57.52 33.48 -106.39
CA LEU A 495 58.08 32.80 -107.56
C LEU A 495 57.27 33.07 -108.84
N GLU A 496 55.94 33.18 -108.74
CA GLU A 496 55.06 33.53 -109.86
C GLU A 496 55.32 34.97 -110.35
N GLU A 497 55.55 35.92 -109.44
CA GLU A 497 55.97 37.30 -109.76
C GLU A 497 57.38 37.37 -110.39
N GLN A 498 58.33 36.58 -109.89
CA GLN A 498 59.67 36.44 -110.49
C GLN A 498 59.62 35.80 -111.89
N LEU A 499 58.70 34.87 -112.14
CA LEU A 499 58.49 34.30 -113.46
C LEU A 499 57.90 35.34 -114.42
N ASN A 500 56.91 36.12 -113.98
CA ASN A 500 56.24 37.12 -114.82
C ASN A 500 57.16 38.30 -115.18
N THR A 501 58.02 38.74 -114.25
CA THR A 501 59.06 39.74 -114.56
C THR A 501 60.07 39.22 -115.60
N LYS A 502 60.46 37.93 -115.53
CA LYS A 502 61.30 37.31 -116.57
C LYS A 502 60.61 37.11 -117.91
N MET A 503 59.30 36.88 -117.92
CA MET A 503 58.48 36.89 -119.15
C MET A 503 58.55 38.26 -119.86
N ASN A 504 58.48 39.34 -119.09
CA ASN A 504 58.52 40.72 -119.62
C ASN A 504 59.94 41.14 -120.10
N GLU A 505 61.00 40.70 -119.40
CA GLU A 505 62.39 40.83 -119.90
C GLU A 505 62.58 40.08 -121.24
N LEU A 506 62.00 38.87 -121.38
CA LEU A 506 62.09 38.09 -122.61
C LEU A 506 61.27 38.71 -123.74
N SER A 507 60.10 39.28 -123.45
CA SER A 507 59.26 40.01 -124.42
C SER A 507 60.00 41.23 -125.01
N THR A 508 60.53 42.09 -124.13
CA THR A 508 61.30 43.28 -124.55
C THR A 508 62.59 42.93 -125.29
N SER A 509 63.25 41.82 -124.94
CA SER A 509 64.39 41.28 -125.70
C SER A 509 63.98 40.86 -127.11
N ASN A 510 62.88 40.12 -127.28
CA ASN A 510 62.36 39.71 -128.60
C ASN A 510 61.96 40.92 -129.47
N GLN A 511 61.35 41.96 -128.87
CA GLN A 511 61.03 43.20 -129.57
C GLN A 511 62.29 43.90 -130.12
N LYS A 512 63.39 43.85 -129.37
CA LYS A 512 64.70 44.39 -129.77
C LYS A 512 65.39 43.56 -130.86
N ILE A 513 65.20 42.24 -130.86
CA ILE A 513 65.66 41.37 -131.96
C ILE A 513 64.96 41.75 -133.28
N ARG A 514 63.62 41.88 -133.27
CA ARG A 514 62.84 42.30 -134.47
C ARG A 514 63.31 43.65 -135.04
N GLN A 515 63.72 44.60 -134.18
CA GLN A 515 64.28 45.87 -134.64
C GLN A 515 65.62 45.70 -135.38
N LEU A 516 66.48 44.79 -134.92
CA LEU A 516 67.76 44.47 -135.57
C LEU A 516 67.60 43.68 -136.87
N GLU A 517 66.59 42.80 -136.95
CA GLU A 517 66.23 42.09 -138.18
C GLU A 517 65.77 43.06 -139.28
N ASN A 518 64.86 43.98 -138.94
CA ASN A 518 64.40 45.03 -139.86
C ASN A 518 65.53 45.95 -140.34
N HIS A 519 66.54 46.21 -139.49
CA HIS A 519 67.72 46.99 -139.87
C HIS A 519 68.63 46.23 -140.86
N ASN A 520 68.85 44.93 -140.66
CA ASN A 520 69.60 44.08 -141.59
C ASN A 520 68.91 43.95 -142.96
N GLN A 521 67.58 43.84 -142.99
CA GLN A 521 66.84 43.80 -144.25
C GLN A 521 67.02 45.11 -145.05
N ARG A 522 67.04 46.27 -144.38
CA ARG A 522 67.27 47.57 -145.03
C ARG A 522 68.68 47.70 -145.62
N LEU A 523 69.71 47.30 -144.88
CA LEU A 523 71.10 47.26 -145.38
C LEU A 523 71.28 46.29 -146.57
N THR A 524 70.52 45.19 -146.58
CA THR A 524 70.54 44.22 -147.70
C THR A 524 69.97 44.82 -148.98
N ALA A 525 68.91 45.64 -148.90
CA ALA A 525 68.35 46.34 -150.05
C ALA A 525 69.31 47.40 -150.63
N GLU A 526 70.02 48.14 -149.77
CA GLU A 526 71.03 49.11 -150.18
C GLU A 526 72.20 48.43 -150.91
N SER A 527 72.65 47.26 -150.42
CA SER A 527 73.70 46.46 -151.07
C SER A 527 73.33 46.05 -152.51
N GLN A 528 72.08 45.62 -152.74
CA GLN A 528 71.59 45.24 -154.07
C GLN A 528 71.53 46.45 -155.04
N SER A 529 71.19 47.63 -154.53
CA SER A 529 71.19 48.87 -155.32
C SER A 529 72.55 49.16 -155.95
N PHE A 530 73.62 49.19 -155.14
CA PHE A 530 74.98 49.41 -155.64
C PHE A 530 75.42 48.34 -156.65
N GLN A 531 74.99 47.09 -156.47
CA GLN A 531 75.30 46.00 -157.40
C GLN A 531 74.66 46.17 -158.78
N THR A 532 73.47 46.79 -158.87
CA THR A 532 72.87 47.17 -160.17
C THR A 532 73.56 48.36 -160.84
N GLN A 533 74.14 49.28 -160.06
CA GLN A 533 74.85 50.44 -160.60
C GLN A 533 76.22 50.07 -161.18
N ALA A 534 76.90 49.05 -160.62
CA ALA A 534 78.17 48.54 -161.13
C ALA A 534 78.04 47.93 -162.55
N LYS A 535 76.98 47.15 -162.84
CA LYS A 535 76.81 46.49 -164.14
C LYS A 535 76.76 47.46 -165.32
N LYS A 536 76.07 48.59 -165.18
CA LYS A 536 75.94 49.62 -166.23
C LYS A 536 77.26 50.27 -166.63
N LEU A 537 78.27 50.24 -165.76
CA LEU A 537 79.59 50.82 -166.04
C LEU A 537 80.45 49.92 -166.94
N GLU A 538 80.30 48.60 -166.83
CA GLU A 538 81.06 47.63 -167.64
C GLU A 538 80.50 47.54 -169.07
N GLU A 539 79.18 47.69 -169.25
CA GLU A 539 78.53 47.69 -170.58
C GLU A 539 79.03 48.85 -171.46
N TYR A 540 79.11 50.07 -170.94
CA TYR A 540 79.65 51.25 -171.66
C TYR A 540 81.11 51.04 -172.12
N LYS A 541 81.89 50.29 -171.36
CA LYS A 541 83.30 49.98 -171.63
C LYS A 541 83.45 49.00 -172.81
N SER A 542 82.49 48.10 -172.99
CA SER A 542 82.44 47.19 -174.15
C SER A 542 82.09 47.89 -175.48
N GLN A 543 81.22 48.91 -175.45
CA GLN A 543 80.78 49.59 -176.67
C GLN A 543 81.91 50.43 -177.31
N CYS A 544 82.77 51.05 -176.50
CA CYS A 544 83.93 51.81 -176.98
C CYS A 544 84.97 50.95 -177.72
N THR A 545 85.11 49.66 -177.39
CA THR A 545 86.07 48.77 -178.07
C THR A 545 85.52 48.24 -179.39
N SER A 546 84.23 47.85 -179.45
CA SER A 546 83.59 47.40 -180.70
C SER A 546 83.58 48.48 -181.80
N LEU A 547 83.47 49.76 -181.46
CA LEU A 547 83.44 50.85 -182.43
C LEU A 547 84.82 51.11 -183.09
N MET A 548 85.92 50.87 -182.38
CA MET A 548 87.27 51.02 -182.96
C MET A 548 87.55 49.94 -184.02
N GLU A 549 87.13 48.70 -183.77
CA GLU A 549 87.46 47.57 -184.66
C GLU A 549 86.71 47.63 -186.01
N ILE A 550 85.49 48.18 -186.02
CA ILE A 550 84.71 48.38 -187.25
C ILE A 550 85.34 49.47 -188.14
N ASN A 551 85.79 50.57 -187.54
CA ASN A 551 86.33 51.72 -188.28
C ASN A 551 87.67 51.37 -188.98
N ALA A 552 88.49 50.53 -188.35
CA ALA A 552 89.74 50.02 -188.94
C ALA A 552 89.50 49.20 -190.24
N LYS A 553 88.47 48.35 -190.25
CA LYS A 553 88.12 47.49 -191.40
C LYS A 553 87.54 48.28 -192.58
N LEU A 554 86.87 49.40 -192.29
CA LEU A 554 86.25 50.24 -193.32
C LEU A 554 87.30 50.97 -194.19
N ILE A 555 88.31 51.60 -193.59
CA ILE A 555 89.30 52.40 -194.34
C ILE A 555 90.29 51.52 -195.12
N GLN A 556 90.59 50.29 -194.66
CA GLN A 556 91.34 49.32 -195.47
C GLN A 556 90.59 48.96 -196.78
N THR A 557 89.26 49.04 -196.77
CA THR A 557 88.42 48.85 -197.97
C THR A 557 88.44 50.10 -198.86
N VAL A 558 88.46 51.31 -198.28
CA VAL A 558 88.58 52.58 -199.04
C VAL A 558 89.88 52.62 -199.85
N LYS A 559 91.03 52.24 -199.27
CA LYS A 559 92.31 52.20 -199.98
C LYS A 559 92.31 51.31 -201.22
N ARG A 560 91.55 50.21 -201.21
CA ARG A 560 91.40 49.32 -202.37
C ARG A 560 90.61 49.95 -203.53
N ASN A 561 89.76 50.95 -203.25
CA ASN A 561 89.06 51.74 -204.27
C ASN A 561 89.88 52.95 -204.76
N GLU A 562 91.00 53.30 -204.11
CA GLU A 562 91.94 54.31 -204.64
C GLU A 562 92.74 53.79 -205.86
N GLU A 563 92.70 52.49 -206.16
CA GLU A 563 93.50 51.85 -207.20
C GLU A 563 92.70 51.62 -208.48
N SER A 564 91.53 50.99 -208.39
CA SER A 564 90.63 50.75 -209.55
C SER A 564 90.15 52.03 -210.25
N SER A 565 89.97 53.13 -209.50
CA SER A 565 89.59 54.44 -210.06
C SER A 565 90.70 55.07 -210.92
N LYS A 566 91.98 54.70 -210.71
CA LYS A 566 93.11 55.21 -211.50
C LYS A 566 93.18 54.54 -212.88
N GLU A 567 92.85 53.26 -212.98
CA GLU A 567 92.77 52.54 -214.26
C GLU A 567 91.68 53.13 -215.16
N LEU A 568 90.51 53.45 -214.59
CA LEU A 568 89.40 54.08 -215.32
C LEU A 568 89.77 55.48 -215.87
N ALA A 569 90.59 56.23 -215.15
CA ALA A 569 91.09 57.54 -215.60
C ALA A 569 92.09 57.43 -216.77
N GLN A 570 92.90 56.37 -216.83
CA GLN A 570 93.80 56.14 -217.97
C GLN A 570 93.01 55.84 -219.25
N ILE A 571 91.88 55.12 -219.16
CA ILE A 571 90.94 54.90 -220.27
C ILE A 571 90.30 56.23 -220.71
N LYS A 572 89.95 57.13 -219.78
CA LYS A 572 89.43 58.47 -220.12
C LYS A 572 90.42 59.29 -220.95
N THR A 573 91.72 59.25 -220.64
CA THR A 573 92.75 59.96 -221.42
C THR A 573 93.07 59.32 -222.79
N ALA A 574 92.49 58.15 -223.10
CA ALA A 574 92.48 57.60 -224.46
C ALA A 574 91.30 58.18 -225.28
N LEU A 575 90.11 58.26 -224.69
CA LEU A 575 88.91 58.87 -225.30
C LEU A 575 89.10 60.36 -225.64
N GLU A 576 89.97 61.06 -224.92
CA GLU A 576 90.38 62.43 -225.24
C GLU A 576 91.04 62.57 -226.63
N ARG A 577 91.57 61.50 -227.24
CA ARG A 577 92.29 61.57 -228.52
C ARG A 577 91.40 61.39 -229.75
N GLU A 578 90.41 60.51 -229.68
CA GLU A 578 89.47 60.32 -230.80
C GLU A 578 88.51 61.51 -230.93
N LEU A 579 88.09 62.13 -229.83
CA LEU A 579 87.22 63.31 -229.86
C LEU A 579 87.87 64.53 -230.53
N ILE A 580 89.20 64.69 -230.40
CA ILE A 580 89.98 65.76 -231.05
C ILE A 580 89.97 65.63 -232.58
N THR A 581 89.86 64.42 -233.12
CA THR A 581 89.77 64.17 -234.57
C THR A 581 88.33 64.10 -235.08
N ALA A 582 87.41 63.54 -234.29
CA ALA A 582 86.04 63.24 -234.72
C ALA A 582 85.12 64.46 -234.91
N GLN A 583 85.38 65.61 -234.26
CA GLN A 583 84.56 66.82 -234.43
C GLN A 583 85.29 68.14 -234.71
N ALA A 584 86.43 68.05 -235.40
CA ALA A 584 86.91 69.16 -236.25
C ALA A 584 85.86 69.61 -237.31
N SER A 585 84.81 68.81 -237.52
CA SER A 585 83.65 69.01 -238.40
C SER A 585 82.48 69.80 -237.79
N GLN A 586 82.41 70.07 -236.48
CA GLN A 586 81.38 70.96 -235.88
C GLN A 586 81.88 72.41 -235.68
N ARG A 587 82.88 72.84 -236.47
CA ARG A 587 83.66 74.07 -236.22
C ARG A 587 83.22 75.33 -236.98
N GLN A 588 81.98 75.38 -237.49
CA GLN A 588 81.51 76.51 -238.34
C GLN A 588 80.16 77.15 -237.94
N LEU A 589 79.37 76.56 -237.04
CA LEU A 589 78.08 77.11 -236.56
C LEU A 589 77.84 76.67 -235.11
N ARG A 590 77.63 77.52 -234.10
CA ARG A 590 77.78 78.99 -233.92
C ARG A 590 78.39 79.15 -232.51
N ASN A 591 79.35 80.01 -232.17
CA ASN A 591 79.62 81.40 -232.59
C ASN A 591 78.44 82.36 -232.38
N LYS A 592 77.94 82.42 -231.13
CA LYS A 592 77.42 83.64 -230.49
C LYS A 592 77.17 83.42 -228.98
N LEU A 593 77.46 84.45 -228.18
CA LEU A 593 77.10 84.63 -226.76
C LEU A 593 77.67 83.55 -225.80
N GLU A 594 78.69 83.81 -224.97
CA GLU A 594 79.33 85.10 -224.66
C GLU A 594 78.37 86.15 -224.05
N SER A 595 77.79 85.85 -222.88
CA SER A 595 77.31 86.87 -221.92
C SER A 595 76.94 86.27 -220.54
N ALA A 596 77.29 87.03 -219.48
CA ALA A 596 76.76 87.00 -218.10
C ALA A 596 76.84 85.70 -217.23
N GLY A 597 77.22 85.86 -215.96
CA GLY A 597 77.01 84.85 -214.90
C GLY A 597 78.06 84.84 -213.77
N LEU A 598 77.97 85.78 -212.82
CA LEU A 598 78.77 85.81 -211.59
C LEU A 598 77.94 85.37 -210.37
N THR A 599 78.54 85.50 -209.17
CA THR A 599 77.93 85.49 -207.81
C THR A 599 77.51 84.12 -207.23
N VAL A 600 77.55 83.78 -205.92
CA VAL A 600 78.08 84.29 -204.62
C VAL A 600 77.02 84.06 -203.51
N GLU A 601 77.48 83.93 -202.25
CA GLU A 601 76.75 84.26 -200.99
C GLU A 601 75.95 83.20 -200.16
N ASN A 602 75.84 83.53 -198.85
CA ASN A 602 74.80 83.17 -197.86
C ASN A 602 74.81 81.76 -197.17
N GLN A 603 74.51 81.59 -195.85
CA GLN A 603 74.25 82.53 -194.72
C GLN A 603 74.21 81.86 -193.30
N ASN A 604 74.51 82.63 -192.23
CA ASN A 604 73.90 82.66 -190.86
C ASN A 604 73.91 81.39 -189.92
N LEU A 605 73.82 81.40 -188.56
CA LEU A 605 73.71 82.37 -187.42
C LEU A 605 74.21 81.64 -186.09
N GLU A 606 74.18 82.04 -184.78
CA GLU A 606 73.72 83.19 -183.95
C GLU A 606 74.53 83.36 -182.61
N LYS A 607 73.89 83.60 -181.43
CA LYS A 607 74.44 83.94 -180.08
C LYS A 607 73.76 83.07 -178.96
N CYS A 608 73.69 83.30 -177.63
CA CYS A 608 74.11 84.28 -176.57
C CYS A 608 74.18 83.47 -175.22
N ILE A 609 74.81 83.80 -174.07
CA ILE A 609 74.93 84.98 -173.16
C ILE A 609 73.72 85.23 -172.20
N GLN A 610 74.02 85.22 -170.89
CA GLN A 610 73.37 85.85 -169.70
C GLN A 610 72.07 85.33 -169.04
N ASN A 611 72.02 85.61 -167.73
CA ASN A 611 70.91 85.89 -166.81
C ASN A 611 69.71 84.91 -166.70
N GLY A 612 69.69 84.18 -165.57
CA GLY A 612 68.93 84.62 -164.38
C GLY A 612 67.39 84.47 -164.38
N GLN A 613 66.78 85.09 -163.37
CA GLN A 613 65.36 85.00 -162.96
C GLN A 613 64.98 83.60 -162.42
N MET A 614 64.41 83.46 -161.21
CA MET A 614 63.17 84.08 -160.66
C MET A 614 61.92 83.62 -161.40
N ASN A 615 61.16 82.73 -160.76
CA ASN A 615 59.74 82.91 -160.42
C ASN A 615 59.31 81.67 -159.58
N ASN A 616 58.69 81.81 -158.41
CA ASN A 616 57.33 82.31 -158.12
C ASN A 616 56.25 81.28 -158.50
N GLU A 617 55.14 81.10 -157.79
CA GLU A 617 54.49 81.92 -156.73
C GLU A 617 53.78 81.01 -155.70
N GLY A 618 53.39 81.53 -154.52
CA GLY A 618 52.85 80.74 -153.38
C GLY A 618 53.66 80.93 -152.08
N THR A 619 53.51 81.98 -151.25
CA THR A 619 52.34 82.43 -150.45
C THR A 619 51.64 81.31 -149.67
N GLU A 620 51.30 81.43 -148.37
CA GLU A 620 51.62 82.43 -147.31
C GLU A 620 51.16 81.84 -145.95
N ILE A 621 51.21 82.62 -144.85
CA ILE A 621 50.41 82.41 -143.60
C ILE A 621 50.77 81.15 -142.78
N GLU A 622 50.36 80.99 -141.51
CA GLU A 622 50.55 81.82 -140.30
C GLU A 622 50.20 80.96 -139.07
N GLN A 623 50.60 81.40 -137.87
CA GLN A 623 49.97 81.21 -136.55
C GLN A 623 49.00 80.02 -136.23
N LEU A 624 49.30 79.38 -135.08
CA LEU A 624 48.37 78.80 -134.08
C LEU A 624 47.58 77.52 -134.43
N GLY A 625 47.29 76.69 -133.41
CA GLY A 625 46.27 75.62 -133.51
C GLY A 625 46.59 74.30 -132.79
N GLU A 626 46.36 74.27 -131.49
CA GLU A 626 46.04 73.14 -130.59
C GLU A 626 46.07 71.64 -131.02
N LYS A 627 46.37 70.80 -130.00
CA LYS A 627 45.81 69.44 -129.73
C LYS A 627 46.07 68.29 -130.71
N SER A 628 47.05 67.47 -130.30
CA SER A 628 46.96 66.02 -130.05
C SER A 628 45.74 65.24 -130.56
N ILE A 629 45.99 64.08 -131.19
CA ILE A 629 45.34 62.79 -130.83
C ILE A 629 46.13 61.57 -131.36
N SER A 630 45.81 60.40 -130.81
CA SER A 630 46.47 59.07 -130.79
C SER A 630 46.85 58.35 -132.09
N SER A 631 47.77 57.38 -131.94
CA SER A 631 47.60 55.95 -132.31
C SER A 631 48.58 55.13 -131.42
N LEU A 632 48.11 54.18 -130.59
CA LEU A 632 47.86 52.73 -130.86
C LEU A 632 49.16 51.95 -131.20
N GLU A 633 49.48 50.78 -130.62
CA GLU A 633 48.85 49.87 -129.62
C GLU A 633 49.84 49.61 -128.45
N GLU A 634 49.53 49.29 -127.18
CA GLU A 634 48.48 48.49 -126.46
C GLU A 634 48.86 47.04 -126.06
N LEU A 635 48.20 46.58 -124.96
CA LEU A 635 48.25 45.31 -124.18
C LEU A 635 49.18 45.33 -122.94
N ASP A 636 48.68 45.42 -121.69
CA ASP A 636 47.74 44.58 -120.88
C ASP A 636 48.53 43.61 -119.96
N ASP A 637 48.20 43.35 -118.68
CA ASP A 637 47.42 44.09 -117.65
C ASP A 637 47.99 43.61 -116.26
N SER A 638 47.40 43.39 -115.08
CA SER A 638 46.04 43.43 -114.46
C SER A 638 46.19 43.37 -112.92
N ALA A 639 45.23 43.72 -112.06
CA ALA A 639 44.09 44.64 -112.11
C ALA A 639 43.60 44.88 -110.65
N ALA A 640 42.73 45.86 -110.39
CA ALA A 640 42.18 46.10 -109.05
C ALA A 640 40.69 46.51 -109.02
N VAL A 641 39.99 46.03 -107.98
CA VAL A 641 38.87 46.61 -107.19
C VAL A 641 38.54 48.10 -107.48
N PRO A 642 37.25 48.60 -107.51
CA PRO A 642 35.91 47.96 -107.51
C PRO A 642 34.86 48.59 -108.49
N GLN A 643 33.57 48.22 -108.32
CA GLN A 643 32.39 49.13 -108.26
C GLN A 643 31.41 49.31 -109.47
N GLU A 644 30.11 49.26 -109.11
CA GLU A 644 28.86 49.79 -109.72
C GLU A 644 28.48 49.67 -111.23
N ASN A 645 27.39 48.90 -111.44
CA ASN A 645 26.05 49.38 -111.82
C ASN A 645 25.76 49.93 -113.25
N LYS A 646 24.66 49.41 -113.85
CA LYS A 646 23.96 49.81 -115.09
C LYS A 646 24.72 49.77 -116.43
N ARG A 647 24.12 49.07 -117.41
CA ARG A 647 23.92 49.63 -118.75
C ARG A 647 22.55 49.33 -119.34
N MET A 648 22.01 50.36 -120.00
CA MET A 648 20.90 50.29 -120.95
C MET A 648 21.53 50.48 -122.35
N TYR A 649 21.10 49.73 -123.36
CA TYR A 649 21.58 49.85 -124.73
C TYR A 649 20.48 50.38 -125.68
N SER A 650 20.86 50.91 -126.84
CA SER A 650 20.04 51.84 -127.63
C SER A 650 20.35 51.82 -129.13
N THR A 651 19.36 52.22 -129.93
CA THR A 651 19.43 52.83 -131.28
C THR A 651 19.94 52.01 -132.48
N HIS A 652 19.04 51.76 -133.45
CA HIS A 652 18.98 52.36 -134.82
C HIS A 652 20.28 52.54 -135.64
N LEU A 653 20.31 52.43 -136.99
CA LEU A 653 19.25 52.54 -138.03
C LEU A 653 19.72 52.02 -139.42
N LEU A 654 18.79 52.03 -140.41
CA LEU A 654 18.93 52.04 -141.89
C LEU A 654 19.08 50.71 -142.70
N GLU A 655 18.04 50.46 -143.52
CA GLU A 655 18.01 50.30 -145.01
C GLU A 655 18.99 49.33 -145.74
N ALA A 656 18.58 48.58 -146.79
CA ALA A 656 17.30 48.50 -147.52
C ALA A 656 17.18 47.25 -148.44
N ILE A 657 16.07 47.20 -149.21
CA ILE A 657 15.73 46.29 -150.32
C ILE A 657 15.83 44.80 -149.97
N GLU A 658 15.63 43.82 -150.87
CA GLU A 658 14.56 43.68 -151.86
C GLU A 658 13.92 42.28 -151.68
N SER A 659 12.86 41.96 -152.43
CA SER A 659 12.59 40.58 -152.89
C SER A 659 11.38 40.52 -153.85
N SER A 660 11.63 40.73 -155.16
CA SER A 660 11.00 39.95 -156.24
C SER A 660 11.41 40.47 -157.63
N THR A 661 12.08 39.61 -158.41
CA THR A 661 12.05 39.53 -159.89
C THR A 661 12.23 40.84 -160.71
N THR A 662 13.22 40.96 -161.59
CA THR A 662 13.93 39.90 -162.33
C THR A 662 15.21 39.36 -161.67
N ASP A 663 15.57 38.15 -162.09
CA ASP A 663 16.79 37.40 -161.72
C ASP A 663 16.94 36.94 -160.26
N ASN A 664 17.95 36.10 -160.02
CA ASN A 664 17.83 34.92 -159.16
C ASN A 664 19.05 34.73 -158.22
N GLY A 665 19.31 35.69 -157.32
CA GLY A 665 20.50 35.63 -156.45
C GLY A 665 20.46 36.29 -155.05
N GLU A 666 19.67 37.33 -154.80
CA GLU A 666 19.87 38.18 -153.59
C GLU A 666 19.02 37.79 -152.36
N SER A 667 17.97 36.99 -152.54
CA SER A 667 17.05 36.60 -151.45
C SER A 667 17.67 35.71 -150.37
N THR A 668 18.73 34.94 -150.69
CA THR A 668 19.43 34.08 -149.72
C THR A 668 20.20 34.87 -148.66
N SER A 669 20.70 36.05 -148.99
CA SER A 669 21.63 36.80 -148.13
C SER A 669 20.96 37.39 -146.89
N ARG A 670 19.70 37.85 -147.03
CA ARG A 670 18.94 38.43 -145.90
C ARG A 670 18.28 37.39 -145.02
N LEU A 671 17.93 36.23 -145.59
CA LEU A 671 17.44 35.09 -144.82
C LEU A 671 18.49 34.64 -143.81
N ALA A 672 19.73 34.41 -144.26
CA ALA A 672 20.85 34.00 -143.42
C ALA A 672 21.16 34.99 -142.27
N LEU A 673 21.00 36.30 -142.49
CA LEU A 673 21.20 37.31 -141.45
C LEU A 673 20.08 37.27 -140.39
N ALA A 674 18.83 37.10 -140.82
CA ALA A 674 17.69 36.95 -139.92
C ALA A 674 17.74 35.62 -139.13
N GLU A 675 18.18 34.54 -139.77
CA GLU A 675 18.43 33.23 -139.14
C GLU A 675 19.54 33.33 -138.09
N ALA A 676 20.68 33.98 -138.38
CA ALA A 676 21.75 34.19 -137.42
C ALA A 676 21.32 35.05 -136.22
N GLN A 677 20.51 36.10 -136.44
CA GLN A 677 19.97 36.93 -135.37
C GLN A 677 18.93 36.17 -134.52
N LEU A 678 18.12 35.31 -135.14
CA LEU A 678 17.21 34.42 -134.44
C LEU A 678 17.96 33.38 -133.61
N GLU A 679 19.03 32.79 -134.15
CA GLU A 679 19.85 31.80 -133.43
C GLU A 679 20.61 32.43 -132.24
N LEU A 680 21.10 33.67 -132.36
CA LEU A 680 21.62 34.44 -131.23
C LEU A 680 20.55 34.67 -130.16
N ASN A 681 19.35 35.11 -130.55
CA ASN A 681 18.24 35.29 -129.61
C ASN A 681 17.81 33.96 -128.96
N MET A 682 17.82 32.84 -129.69
CA MET A 682 17.54 31.51 -129.16
C MET A 682 18.62 31.04 -128.18
N LYS A 683 19.90 31.36 -128.42
CA LYS A 683 21.01 31.09 -127.49
C LYS A 683 20.92 31.93 -126.23
N GLU A 684 20.61 33.22 -126.34
CA GLU A 684 20.40 34.11 -125.19
C GLU A 684 19.18 33.65 -124.35
N VAL A 685 18.06 33.29 -125.00
CA VAL A 685 16.89 32.71 -124.34
C VAL A 685 17.21 31.37 -123.69
N SER A 686 18.02 30.51 -124.32
CA SER A 686 18.45 29.23 -123.73
C SER A 686 19.31 29.46 -122.49
N ARG A 687 20.29 30.38 -122.56
CA ARG A 687 21.14 30.78 -121.42
C ARG A 687 20.32 31.32 -120.26
N LEU A 688 19.34 32.19 -120.54
CA LEU A 688 18.44 32.74 -119.52
C LEU A 688 17.45 31.69 -118.97
N GLN A 689 17.05 30.69 -119.77
CA GLN A 689 16.25 29.56 -119.28
C GLN A 689 17.07 28.65 -118.36
N GLU A 690 18.33 28.38 -118.69
CA GLU A 690 19.28 27.63 -117.87
C GLU A 690 19.57 28.35 -116.54
N GLU A 691 19.90 29.64 -116.58
CA GLU A 691 20.09 30.50 -115.41
C GLU A 691 18.85 30.54 -114.50
N VAL A 692 17.64 30.62 -115.09
CA VAL A 692 16.38 30.54 -114.33
C VAL A 692 16.09 29.14 -113.77
N MET A 693 16.51 28.06 -114.44
CA MET A 693 16.40 26.71 -113.88
C MET A 693 17.38 26.48 -112.73
N GLU A 694 18.61 26.96 -112.84
CA GLU A 694 19.60 26.86 -111.76
C GLU A 694 19.18 27.69 -110.53
N LEU A 695 18.75 28.93 -110.72
CA LEU A 695 18.22 29.75 -109.61
C LEU A 695 16.99 29.11 -108.95
N ARG A 696 16.15 28.39 -109.70
CA ARG A 696 15.03 27.59 -109.13
C ARG A 696 15.52 26.37 -108.36
N ALA A 697 16.55 25.68 -108.84
CA ALA A 697 17.16 24.54 -108.15
C ALA A 697 17.81 24.98 -106.83
N GLN A 698 18.59 26.07 -106.85
CA GLN A 698 19.19 26.67 -105.64
C GLN A 698 18.11 27.14 -104.66
N LEU A 699 17.01 27.76 -105.15
CA LEU A 699 15.89 28.14 -104.30
C LEU A 699 15.22 26.92 -103.63
N LEU A 700 15.00 25.83 -104.37
CA LEU A 700 14.45 24.58 -103.85
C LEU A 700 15.37 23.93 -102.79
N VAL A 701 16.68 23.83 -103.04
CA VAL A 701 17.63 23.31 -102.05
C VAL A 701 17.60 24.17 -100.78
N SER A 702 17.64 25.50 -100.93
CA SER A 702 17.57 26.43 -99.78
C SER A 702 16.22 26.42 -99.04
N SER A 703 15.15 25.91 -99.64
CA SER A 703 13.85 25.75 -98.98
C SER A 703 13.77 24.41 -98.25
N GLU A 704 14.30 23.33 -98.84
CA GLU A 704 14.48 22.05 -98.15
C GLU A 704 15.40 22.16 -96.93
N GLU A 705 16.52 22.89 -97.03
CA GLU A 705 17.43 23.12 -95.90
C GLU A 705 16.74 23.89 -94.78
N ARG A 706 15.93 24.91 -95.11
CA ARG A 706 15.12 25.62 -94.12
C ARG A 706 14.08 24.73 -93.46
N ILE A 707 13.41 23.85 -94.21
CA ILE A 707 12.46 22.87 -93.65
C ILE A 707 13.18 21.86 -92.74
N LYS A 708 14.37 21.38 -93.12
CA LYS A 708 15.21 20.48 -92.30
C LYS A 708 15.67 21.14 -91.00
N ILE A 709 16.11 22.40 -91.06
CA ILE A 709 16.51 23.19 -89.89
C ILE A 709 15.30 23.46 -88.98
N GLN A 710 14.15 23.83 -89.54
CA GLN A 710 12.93 24.07 -88.77
C GLN A 710 12.44 22.79 -88.06
N ALA A 711 12.42 21.65 -88.74
CA ALA A 711 12.05 20.37 -88.12
C ALA A 711 13.00 19.98 -86.97
N LEU A 712 14.31 20.23 -87.12
CA LEU A 712 15.29 20.03 -86.03
C LEU A 712 15.07 21.01 -84.87
N GLN A 713 14.68 22.26 -85.14
CA GLN A 713 14.32 23.23 -84.11
C GLN A 713 13.06 22.79 -83.36
N GLU A 714 12.01 22.35 -84.05
CA GLU A 714 10.76 21.87 -83.44
C GLU A 714 11.00 20.63 -82.54
N VAL A 715 11.82 19.66 -82.99
CA VAL A 715 12.20 18.48 -82.20
C VAL A 715 13.05 18.85 -80.97
N THR A 716 14.01 19.76 -81.12
CA THR A 716 14.86 20.19 -79.99
C THR A 716 14.07 21.03 -78.98
N GLU A 717 13.16 21.90 -79.43
CA GLU A 717 12.27 22.69 -78.57
C GLU A 717 11.32 21.79 -77.76
N ALA A 718 10.71 20.77 -78.39
CA ALA A 718 9.90 19.76 -77.71
C ALA A 718 10.72 18.97 -76.65
N SER A 719 11.91 18.48 -77.01
CA SER A 719 12.77 17.75 -76.06
C SER A 719 13.18 18.58 -74.83
N ARG A 720 13.32 19.90 -75.00
CA ARG A 720 13.60 20.86 -73.93
C ARG A 720 12.37 21.10 -73.04
N GLU A 721 11.16 20.96 -73.58
CA GLU A 721 9.92 21.07 -72.81
C GLU A 721 9.62 19.79 -72.01
N ASP A 722 9.87 18.61 -72.57
CA ASP A 722 9.85 17.35 -71.81
C ASP A 722 10.85 17.37 -70.63
N LEU A 723 12.09 17.84 -70.86
CA LEU A 723 13.09 17.96 -69.80
C LEU A 723 12.69 18.98 -68.72
N ARG A 724 12.02 20.09 -69.10
CA ARG A 724 11.44 21.04 -68.12
C ARG A 724 10.33 20.39 -67.30
N ALA A 725 9.42 19.66 -67.94
CA ALA A 725 8.31 18.98 -67.26
C ALA A 725 8.83 17.93 -66.26
N GLN A 726 9.83 17.13 -66.65
CA GLN A 726 10.49 16.18 -65.75
C GLN A 726 11.23 16.87 -64.60
N THR A 727 11.88 18.01 -64.86
CA THR A 727 12.58 18.80 -63.82
C THR A 727 11.61 19.35 -62.79
N GLU A 728 10.50 19.95 -63.23
CA GLU A 728 9.50 20.53 -62.32
C GLU A 728 8.72 19.41 -61.58
N GLN A 729 8.49 18.26 -62.21
CA GLN A 729 7.95 17.07 -61.54
C GLN A 729 8.90 16.58 -60.43
N LEU A 730 10.19 16.40 -60.71
CA LEU A 730 11.18 15.97 -59.71
C LEU A 730 11.29 16.97 -58.56
N LYS A 731 11.31 18.27 -58.87
CA LYS A 731 11.28 19.35 -57.87
C LYS A 731 10.04 19.25 -56.97
N SER A 732 8.84 19.09 -57.54
CA SER A 732 7.60 18.93 -56.76
C SER A 732 7.63 17.68 -55.86
N GLN A 733 8.25 16.58 -56.31
CA GLN A 733 8.43 15.38 -55.50
C GLN A 733 9.42 15.59 -54.34
N VAL A 734 10.50 16.35 -54.56
CA VAL A 734 11.47 16.70 -53.50
C VAL A 734 10.85 17.67 -52.48
N GLU A 735 10.11 18.68 -52.93
CA GLU A 735 9.39 19.61 -52.05
C GLU A 735 8.34 18.88 -51.19
N GLU A 736 7.57 17.97 -51.78
CA GLU A 736 6.58 17.14 -51.08
C GLU A 736 7.21 16.08 -50.15
N LEU A 737 8.38 15.54 -50.50
CA LEU A 737 9.15 14.66 -49.60
C LEU A 737 9.69 15.44 -48.40
N ASN A 738 10.26 16.62 -48.63
CA ASN A 738 10.76 17.50 -47.58
C ASN A 738 9.63 17.96 -46.64
N ARG A 739 8.45 18.32 -47.18
CA ARG A 739 7.27 18.66 -46.38
C ARG A 739 6.89 17.51 -45.45
N ARG A 740 6.77 16.28 -45.96
CA ARG A 740 6.47 15.09 -45.15
C ARG A 740 7.55 14.79 -44.11
N HIS A 741 8.83 14.97 -44.45
CA HIS A 741 9.92 14.76 -43.50
C HIS A 741 9.90 15.80 -42.36
N VAL A 742 9.62 17.07 -42.65
CA VAL A 742 9.44 18.12 -41.62
C VAL A 742 8.22 17.83 -40.73
N GLU A 743 7.09 17.40 -41.31
CA GLU A 743 5.91 16.99 -40.54
C GLU A 743 6.16 15.76 -39.64
N GLU A 744 7.02 14.84 -40.08
CA GLU A 744 7.42 13.68 -39.29
C GLU A 744 8.43 14.05 -38.18
N LEU A 745 9.40 14.93 -38.46
CA LEU A 745 10.32 15.48 -37.45
C LEU A 745 9.57 16.25 -36.36
N LEU A 746 8.61 17.10 -36.74
CA LEU A 746 7.77 17.83 -35.78
C LEU A 746 6.97 16.87 -34.89
N ARG A 747 6.35 15.83 -35.46
CA ARG A 747 5.65 14.78 -34.69
C ARG A 747 6.56 13.97 -33.79
N CYS A 748 7.82 13.72 -34.20
CA CYS A 748 8.81 13.06 -33.35
C CYS A 748 9.21 13.96 -32.18
N HIS A 749 9.40 15.26 -32.42
CA HIS A 749 9.68 16.24 -31.37
C HIS A 749 8.49 16.40 -30.40
N GLU A 750 7.25 16.48 -30.89
CA GLU A 750 6.04 16.49 -30.04
C GLU A 750 5.93 15.25 -29.13
N ARG A 751 6.31 14.07 -29.64
CA ARG A 751 6.38 12.82 -28.84
C ARG A 751 7.50 12.87 -27.80
N GLU A 752 8.69 13.34 -28.16
CA GLU A 752 9.80 13.53 -27.23
C GLU A 752 9.41 14.51 -26.11
N ASP A 753 8.79 15.63 -26.49
CA ASP A 753 8.35 16.69 -25.58
C ASP A 753 7.18 16.24 -24.68
N THR A 754 6.38 15.25 -25.08
CA THR A 754 5.40 14.58 -24.19
C THR A 754 6.07 13.56 -23.27
N LEU A 755 6.98 12.72 -23.79
CA LEU A 755 7.75 11.76 -22.99
C LEU A 755 8.60 12.44 -21.90
N VAL A 756 9.20 13.61 -22.18
CA VAL A 756 9.92 14.41 -21.17
C VAL A 756 8.98 14.84 -20.05
N LYS A 757 7.78 15.35 -20.37
CA LYS A 757 6.78 15.74 -19.36
C LYS A 757 6.29 14.54 -18.54
N GLU A 758 6.16 13.36 -19.18
CA GLU A 758 5.85 12.11 -18.49
C GLU A 758 6.99 11.66 -17.55
N ARG A 759 8.26 11.83 -17.95
CA ARG A 759 9.43 11.55 -17.10
C ARG A 759 9.51 12.51 -15.91
N ASP A 760 9.20 13.80 -16.11
CA ASP A 760 9.24 14.81 -15.06
C ASP A 760 8.12 14.60 -14.02
N MET A 761 6.90 14.25 -14.45
CA MET A 761 5.83 13.89 -13.51
C MET A 761 6.15 12.57 -12.79
N GLU A 762 6.76 11.57 -13.47
CA GLU A 762 7.20 10.33 -12.85
C GLU A 762 8.27 10.59 -11.79
N ALA A 763 9.27 11.44 -12.08
CA ALA A 763 10.30 11.84 -11.15
C ALA A 763 9.74 12.59 -9.93
N LYS A 764 8.76 13.49 -10.14
CA LYS A 764 8.07 14.20 -9.05
C LYS A 764 7.27 13.24 -8.15
N VAL A 765 6.50 12.32 -8.73
CA VAL A 765 5.74 11.31 -7.97
C VAL A 765 6.69 10.37 -7.22
N ARG A 766 7.82 9.96 -7.82
CA ARG A 766 8.88 9.18 -7.15
C ARG A 766 9.47 9.95 -5.96
N ALA A 767 9.67 11.25 -6.06
CA ALA A 767 10.15 12.08 -4.95
C ALA A 767 9.10 12.22 -3.82
N GLU A 768 7.82 12.40 -4.16
CA GLU A 768 6.71 12.46 -3.19
C GLU A 768 6.49 11.12 -2.46
N ILE A 769 6.64 9.99 -3.16
CA ILE A 769 6.64 8.66 -2.54
C ILE A 769 7.87 8.49 -1.63
N GLN A 770 9.06 8.93 -2.07
CA GLN A 770 10.28 8.79 -1.27
C GLN A 770 10.21 9.60 0.04
N THR A 771 9.66 10.82 0.03
CA THR A 771 9.49 11.63 1.25
C THR A 771 8.43 11.05 2.19
N SER A 772 7.35 10.49 1.65
CA SER A 772 6.36 9.71 2.42
C SER A 772 7.01 8.47 3.07
N MET A 773 7.85 7.73 2.33
CA MET A 773 8.60 6.58 2.85
C MET A 773 9.64 6.96 3.92
N THR A 774 10.23 8.16 3.89
CA THR A 774 11.09 8.61 5.01
C THR A 774 10.26 8.94 6.24
N ALA A 775 9.14 9.65 6.10
CA ALA A 775 8.26 9.96 7.23
C ALA A 775 7.73 8.68 7.93
N MET A 776 7.25 7.69 7.17
CA MET A 776 6.80 6.42 7.73
C MET A 776 7.92 5.61 8.42
N ARG A 777 9.19 5.76 7.98
CA ARG A 777 10.34 5.15 8.67
C ARG A 777 10.63 5.83 10.01
N GLU A 778 10.44 7.15 10.10
CA GLU A 778 10.61 7.91 11.33
C GLU A 778 9.49 7.60 12.34
N GLU A 779 8.23 7.51 11.90
CA GLU A 779 7.12 7.02 12.73
C GLU A 779 7.35 5.58 13.22
N LEU A 780 7.78 4.67 12.33
CA LEU A 780 8.11 3.29 12.72
C LEU A 780 9.24 3.23 13.75
N HIS A 781 10.24 4.12 13.66
CA HIS A 781 11.31 4.21 14.64
C HIS A 781 10.81 4.75 16.00
N LEU A 782 9.92 5.76 15.99
CA LEU A 782 9.29 6.29 17.20
C LEU A 782 8.40 5.23 17.89
N LEU A 783 7.57 4.51 17.13
CA LEU A 783 6.73 3.41 17.62
C LEU A 783 7.57 2.26 18.18
N LYS A 784 8.69 1.89 17.54
CA LYS A 784 9.64 0.91 18.07
C LYS A 784 10.24 1.35 19.41
N LYS A 785 10.61 2.64 19.54
CA LYS A 785 11.09 3.19 20.82
C LYS A 785 10.01 3.12 21.90
N GLN A 786 8.79 3.55 21.61
CA GLN A 786 7.66 3.48 22.56
C GLN A 786 7.36 2.03 22.99
N ASN A 787 7.34 1.08 22.06
CA ASN A 787 7.14 -0.33 22.38
C ASN A 787 8.28 -0.91 23.24
N SER A 788 9.52 -0.45 23.04
CA SER A 788 10.65 -0.83 23.91
C SER A 788 10.54 -0.25 25.33
N THR A 789 9.94 0.93 25.49
CA THR A 789 9.65 1.51 26.81
C THR A 789 8.52 0.75 27.51
N LEU A 790 7.40 0.51 26.83
CA LEU A 790 6.29 -0.28 27.36
C LEU A 790 6.70 -1.72 27.73
N ALA A 791 7.63 -2.31 26.99
CA ALA A 791 8.19 -3.63 27.32
C ALA A 791 9.04 -3.63 28.61
N LEU A 792 9.75 -2.54 28.90
CA LEU A 792 10.50 -2.35 30.14
C LEU A 792 9.53 -2.17 31.32
N GLU A 793 8.58 -1.25 31.21
CA GLU A 793 7.55 -0.97 32.22
C GLU A 793 6.73 -2.24 32.55
N ASN A 794 6.36 -3.04 31.55
CA ASN A 794 5.68 -4.31 31.75
C ASN A 794 6.55 -5.37 32.42
N GLY A 795 7.88 -5.33 32.22
CA GLY A 795 8.85 -6.17 32.95
C GLY A 795 8.96 -5.77 34.42
N GLU A 796 9.12 -4.47 34.71
CA GLU A 796 9.15 -3.91 36.07
C GLU A 796 7.86 -4.22 36.84
N ALA A 797 6.70 -4.13 36.17
CA ALA A 797 5.41 -4.53 36.73
C ALA A 797 5.31 -6.04 37.02
N HIS A 798 5.88 -6.90 36.15
CA HIS A 798 5.94 -8.35 36.40
C HIS A 798 6.82 -8.68 37.61
N GLU A 799 7.99 -8.03 37.74
CA GLU A 799 8.83 -8.20 38.93
C GLU A 799 8.14 -7.71 40.20
N ALA A 800 7.42 -6.59 40.14
CA ALA A 800 6.66 -6.07 41.28
C ALA A 800 5.56 -7.05 41.72
N LEU A 801 4.85 -7.67 40.77
CA LEU A 801 3.87 -8.72 41.03
C LEU A 801 4.52 -10.00 41.60
N HIS A 802 5.71 -10.39 41.11
CA HIS A 802 6.46 -11.50 41.70
C HIS A 802 6.92 -11.22 43.13
N ARG A 803 7.37 -10.00 43.46
CA ARG A 803 7.69 -9.58 44.82
C ARG A 803 6.45 -9.65 45.72
N ALA A 804 5.35 -9.01 45.34
CA ALA A 804 4.09 -9.02 46.09
C ALA A 804 3.54 -10.44 46.32
N ASN A 805 3.64 -11.34 45.33
CA ASN A 805 3.26 -12.74 45.49
C ASN A 805 4.18 -13.50 46.47
N THR A 806 5.48 -13.16 46.51
CA THR A 806 6.44 -13.77 47.45
C THR A 806 6.16 -13.29 48.87
N GLU A 807 6.00 -11.99 49.08
CA GLU A 807 5.59 -11.39 50.36
C GLU A 807 4.25 -11.96 50.85
N THR A 808 3.28 -12.16 49.94
CA THR A 808 1.99 -12.80 50.26
C THR A 808 2.15 -14.27 50.67
N ALA A 809 3.08 -15.02 50.06
CA ALA A 809 3.37 -16.39 50.45
C ALA A 809 4.06 -16.47 51.82
N GLU A 810 5.00 -15.57 52.11
CA GLU A 810 5.65 -15.44 53.42
C GLU A 810 4.64 -15.09 54.53
N LEU A 811 3.74 -14.13 54.27
CA LEU A 811 2.61 -13.82 55.16
C LEU A 811 1.68 -15.03 55.35
N GLY A 812 1.42 -15.81 54.29
CA GLY A 812 0.65 -17.06 54.37
C GLY A 812 1.29 -18.10 55.31
N VAL A 813 2.62 -18.26 55.25
CA VAL A 813 3.37 -19.13 56.17
C VAL A 813 3.29 -18.61 57.61
N HIS A 814 3.43 -17.31 57.82
CA HIS A 814 3.28 -16.70 59.15
C HIS A 814 1.87 -16.89 59.73
N VAL A 815 0.81 -16.73 58.92
CA VAL A 815 -0.58 -16.99 59.35
C VAL A 815 -0.77 -18.47 59.73
N CYS A 816 -0.23 -19.41 58.95
CA CYS A 816 -0.29 -20.84 59.28
C CYS A 816 0.43 -21.15 60.61
N MET A 817 1.62 -20.58 60.82
CA MET A 817 2.39 -20.74 62.05
C MET A 817 1.65 -20.18 63.27
N LEU A 818 1.11 -18.96 63.18
CA LEU A 818 0.33 -18.33 64.25
C LEU A 818 -0.97 -19.09 64.55
N THR A 819 -1.63 -19.63 63.53
CA THR A 819 -2.82 -20.48 63.69
C THR A 819 -2.49 -21.77 64.44
N GLY A 820 -1.37 -22.42 64.11
CA GLY A 820 -0.88 -23.59 64.83
C GLY A 820 -0.54 -23.29 66.29
N GLN A 821 0.16 -22.19 66.56
CA GLN A 821 0.46 -21.73 67.93
C GLN A 821 -0.80 -21.39 68.74
N ASN A 822 -1.83 -20.81 68.10
CA ASN A 822 -3.09 -20.49 68.76
C ASN A 822 -3.89 -21.77 69.10
N GLU A 823 -3.93 -22.75 68.21
CA GLU A 823 -4.61 -24.03 68.50
C GLU A 823 -3.84 -24.84 69.55
N GLU A 824 -2.51 -24.80 69.57
CA GLU A 824 -1.71 -25.39 70.66
C GLU A 824 -1.98 -24.70 72.00
N ALA A 825 -2.03 -23.37 72.02
CA ALA A 825 -2.36 -22.60 73.23
C ALA A 825 -3.78 -22.90 73.75
N LYS A 826 -4.73 -23.09 72.84
CA LYS A 826 -6.11 -23.50 73.14
C LYS A 826 -6.16 -24.92 73.73
N LEU A 827 -5.48 -25.90 73.12
CA LEU A 827 -5.41 -27.27 73.65
C LEU A 827 -4.78 -27.31 75.06
N ARG A 828 -3.72 -26.53 75.30
CA ARG A 828 -3.12 -26.36 76.64
C ARG A 828 -4.10 -25.71 77.62
N TRP A 829 -4.95 -24.79 77.18
CA TRP A 829 -5.98 -24.18 78.03
C TRP A 829 -7.12 -25.16 78.36
N GLU A 830 -7.54 -25.98 77.39
CA GLU A 830 -8.52 -27.06 77.60
C GLU A 830 -7.98 -28.10 78.59
N GLU A 831 -6.71 -28.51 78.48
CA GLU A 831 -6.05 -29.43 79.42
C GLU A 831 -5.95 -28.85 80.85
N LEU A 832 -5.63 -27.55 80.98
CA LEU A 832 -5.60 -26.86 82.27
C LEU A 832 -7.00 -26.68 82.87
N SER A 833 -8.02 -26.45 82.03
CA SER A 833 -9.42 -26.33 82.46
C SER A 833 -9.96 -27.68 82.97
N THR A 834 -9.65 -28.79 82.29
CA THR A 834 -10.02 -30.13 82.79
C THR A 834 -9.32 -30.45 84.12
N LYS A 835 -8.02 -30.16 84.24
CA LYS A 835 -7.28 -30.37 85.51
C LYS A 835 -7.80 -29.49 86.65
N LEU A 836 -8.24 -28.26 86.36
CA LEU A 836 -8.90 -27.40 87.34
C LEU A 836 -10.22 -28.03 87.82
N GLN A 837 -11.01 -28.59 86.90
CA GLN A 837 -12.28 -29.24 87.22
C GLN A 837 -12.08 -30.54 88.02
N GLU A 838 -11.05 -31.33 87.70
CA GLU A 838 -10.66 -32.52 88.48
C GLU A 838 -10.29 -32.15 89.92
N LEU A 839 -9.36 -31.20 90.11
CA LEU A 839 -8.98 -30.68 91.44
C LEU A 839 -10.16 -30.07 92.21
N GLN A 840 -11.12 -29.45 91.50
CA GLN A 840 -12.32 -28.90 92.12
C GLN A 840 -13.32 -29.99 92.55
N MET A 841 -13.32 -31.16 91.90
CA MET A 841 -14.07 -32.33 92.36
C MET A 841 -13.38 -33.02 93.54
N GLU A 842 -12.06 -33.20 93.49
CA GLU A 842 -11.28 -33.75 94.62
C GLU A 842 -11.46 -32.89 95.89
N ALA A 843 -11.36 -31.57 95.78
CA ALA A 843 -11.58 -30.65 96.90
C ALA A 843 -13.04 -30.69 97.42
N GLN A 844 -14.02 -31.01 96.58
CA GLN A 844 -15.43 -31.16 96.99
C GLN A 844 -15.64 -32.50 97.74
N GLU A 845 -14.95 -33.58 97.34
CA GLU A 845 -14.95 -34.87 98.03
C GLU A 845 -14.21 -34.79 99.39
N GLU A 846 -13.10 -34.03 99.47
CA GLU A 846 -12.45 -33.71 100.75
C GLU A 846 -13.39 -32.92 101.69
N VAL A 847 -14.15 -31.96 101.17
CA VAL A 847 -15.13 -31.20 101.98
C VAL A 847 -16.29 -32.08 102.45
N GLU A 848 -16.78 -33.01 101.62
CA GLU A 848 -17.87 -33.93 101.97
C GLU A 848 -17.40 -34.96 103.03
N THR A 849 -16.24 -35.57 102.85
CA THR A 849 -15.66 -36.50 103.83
C THR A 849 -15.27 -35.83 105.15
N LEU A 850 -14.84 -34.57 105.13
CA LEU A 850 -14.67 -33.77 106.36
C LEU A 850 -16.02 -33.45 107.03
N SER A 851 -17.09 -33.20 106.26
CA SER A 851 -18.43 -32.99 106.79
C SER A 851 -18.97 -34.23 107.51
N ASP A 852 -18.85 -35.40 106.88
CA ASP A 852 -19.22 -36.70 107.48
C ASP A 852 -18.44 -36.97 108.77
N SER A 853 -17.14 -36.68 108.77
CA SER A 853 -16.28 -36.79 109.96
C SER A 853 -16.72 -35.83 111.08
N MET A 854 -17.09 -34.59 110.75
CA MET A 854 -17.67 -33.65 111.71
C MET A 854 -19.04 -34.11 112.24
N GLU A 855 -19.90 -34.72 111.41
CA GLU A 855 -21.18 -35.25 111.87
C GLU A 855 -20.99 -36.49 112.77
N ALA A 856 -20.02 -37.35 112.47
CA ALA A 856 -19.63 -38.47 113.33
C ALA A 856 -19.12 -37.99 114.70
N MET A 857 -18.20 -37.03 114.72
CA MET A 857 -17.71 -36.39 115.95
C MET A 857 -18.82 -35.65 116.73
N SER A 858 -19.83 -35.12 116.04
CA SER A 858 -21.02 -34.52 116.66
C SER A 858 -21.89 -35.60 117.33
N LYS A 859 -22.13 -36.73 116.65
CA LYS A 859 -22.87 -37.89 117.19
C LYS A 859 -22.18 -38.50 118.41
N ASP A 860 -20.85 -38.58 118.41
CA ASP A 860 -20.08 -39.07 119.57
C ASP A 860 -20.00 -38.06 120.72
N ASN A 861 -19.92 -36.76 120.44
CA ASN A 861 -20.12 -35.73 121.48
C ASN A 861 -21.50 -35.82 122.13
N ALA A 862 -22.57 -36.04 121.35
CA ALA A 862 -23.92 -36.23 121.89
C ALA A 862 -24.04 -37.50 122.75
N ARG A 863 -23.39 -38.60 122.35
CA ARG A 863 -23.29 -39.83 123.17
C ARG A 863 -22.54 -39.59 124.48
N LEU A 864 -21.43 -38.84 124.45
CA LEU A 864 -20.65 -38.49 125.64
C LEU A 864 -21.43 -37.57 126.58
N GLN A 865 -22.19 -36.61 126.05
CA GLN A 865 -23.09 -35.76 126.86
C GLN A 865 -24.20 -36.58 127.53
N GLU A 866 -24.81 -37.54 126.83
CA GLU A 866 -25.83 -38.43 127.40
C GLU A 866 -25.23 -39.38 128.46
N GLN A 867 -24.01 -39.91 128.25
CA GLN A 867 -23.29 -40.66 129.28
C GLN A 867 -22.99 -39.79 130.53
N LEU A 868 -22.55 -38.54 130.32
CA LEU A 868 -22.26 -37.61 131.42
C LEU A 868 -23.55 -37.29 132.21
N LYS A 869 -24.67 -37.09 131.51
CA LYS A 869 -26.00 -36.92 132.10
C LYS A 869 -26.48 -38.16 132.89
N GLN A 870 -26.17 -39.36 132.41
CA GLN A 870 -26.42 -40.60 133.18
C GLN A 870 -25.54 -40.68 134.44
N THR A 871 -24.34 -40.08 134.45
CA THR A 871 -23.53 -39.95 135.67
C THR A 871 -24.01 -38.87 136.65
N GLU A 872 -24.88 -37.95 136.25
CA GLU A 872 -25.52 -36.97 137.17
C GLU A 872 -26.43 -37.64 138.22
N GLY A 873 -26.73 -38.95 138.08
CA GLY A 873 -27.40 -39.76 139.10
C GLY A 873 -26.49 -40.29 140.22
N LEU A 874 -25.16 -40.25 140.07
CA LEU A 874 -24.23 -40.73 141.11
C LEU A 874 -24.31 -39.96 142.44
N PRO A 875 -24.51 -38.63 142.49
CA PRO A 875 -24.66 -37.90 143.74
C PRO A 875 -25.83 -38.39 144.61
N GLU A 876 -27.01 -38.65 144.02
CA GLU A 876 -28.13 -39.24 144.77
C GLU A 876 -27.84 -40.66 145.24
N ALA A 877 -27.15 -41.46 144.42
CA ALA A 877 -26.76 -42.82 144.79
C ALA A 877 -25.74 -42.82 145.94
N MET A 878 -24.77 -41.90 145.93
CA MET A 878 -23.84 -41.67 147.03
C MET A 878 -24.57 -41.19 148.28
N GLN A 879 -25.52 -40.25 148.17
CA GLN A 879 -26.27 -39.76 149.32
C GLN A 879 -27.10 -40.86 149.99
N LYS A 880 -27.78 -41.71 149.21
CA LYS A 880 -28.51 -42.90 149.72
C LYS A 880 -27.59 -43.98 150.31
N LEU A 881 -26.34 -44.07 149.86
CA LEU A 881 -25.31 -44.93 150.49
C LEU A 881 -24.78 -44.31 151.79
N GLN A 882 -24.72 -42.97 151.89
CA GLN A 882 -24.25 -42.27 153.07
C GLN A 882 -25.28 -42.26 154.20
N GLU A 883 -26.58 -42.07 153.91
CA GLU A 883 -27.67 -42.30 154.87
C GLU A 883 -27.62 -43.73 155.46
N ARG A 884 -27.38 -44.73 154.60
CA ARG A 884 -27.23 -46.13 155.02
C ARG A 884 -25.98 -46.37 155.87
N LEU A 885 -24.92 -45.60 155.69
CA LEU A 885 -23.71 -45.68 156.50
C LEU A 885 -23.97 -45.10 157.90
N GLU A 886 -24.60 -43.92 157.99
CA GLU A 886 -24.96 -43.31 159.28
C GLU A 886 -25.93 -44.20 160.07
N GLN A 887 -26.93 -44.79 159.40
CA GLN A 887 -27.86 -45.74 160.00
C GLN A 887 -27.15 -46.98 160.56
N ALA A 888 -26.19 -47.55 159.83
CA ALA A 888 -25.39 -48.68 160.29
C ALA A 888 -24.43 -48.32 161.45
N GLU A 889 -23.87 -47.11 161.47
CA GLU A 889 -23.10 -46.62 162.62
C GLU A 889 -23.95 -46.43 163.88
N GLU A 890 -25.20 -45.99 163.74
CA GLU A 890 -26.11 -45.78 164.86
C GLU A 890 -26.59 -47.11 165.47
N GLU A 891 -26.89 -48.11 164.62
CA GLU A 891 -27.08 -49.50 165.06
C GLU A 891 -25.84 -50.03 165.80
N ALA A 892 -24.63 -49.81 165.26
CA ALA A 892 -23.37 -50.25 165.88
C ALA A 892 -23.12 -49.60 167.25
N LYS A 893 -23.44 -48.30 167.41
CA LYS A 893 -23.39 -47.58 168.69
C LYS A 893 -24.37 -48.19 169.71
N SER A 894 -25.59 -48.52 169.30
CA SER A 894 -26.58 -49.17 170.19
C SER A 894 -26.10 -50.55 170.70
N LEU A 895 -25.49 -51.35 169.82
CA LEU A 895 -24.89 -52.65 170.17
C LEU A 895 -23.65 -52.52 171.06
N GLN A 896 -22.94 -51.39 171.02
CA GLN A 896 -21.83 -51.11 171.93
C GLN A 896 -22.31 -50.76 173.34
N GLU A 897 -23.40 -49.98 173.49
CA GLU A 897 -23.98 -49.73 174.82
C GLU A 897 -24.54 -51.00 175.48
N ILE A 898 -25.17 -51.90 174.71
CA ILE A 898 -25.68 -53.17 175.24
C ILE A 898 -24.53 -54.01 175.81
N ARG A 899 -23.46 -54.21 175.04
CA ARG A 899 -22.26 -54.95 175.49
C ARG A 899 -21.58 -54.32 176.70
N GLN A 900 -21.59 -52.99 176.82
CA GLN A 900 -21.02 -52.32 177.98
C GLN A 900 -21.76 -52.68 179.29
N ARG A 901 -23.11 -52.76 179.24
CA ARG A 901 -23.93 -53.16 180.40
C ARG A 901 -23.72 -54.64 180.78
N GLU A 902 -23.49 -55.51 179.80
CA GLU A 902 -23.14 -56.93 180.05
C GLU A 902 -21.77 -57.08 180.73
N VAL A 903 -20.77 -56.32 180.29
CA VAL A 903 -19.41 -56.33 180.88
C VAL A 903 -19.42 -55.91 182.36
N ASP A 904 -20.15 -54.85 182.70
CA ASP A 904 -20.22 -54.39 184.10
C ASP A 904 -21.04 -55.36 184.98
N THR A 905 -21.97 -56.12 184.41
CA THR A 905 -22.69 -57.20 185.11
C THR A 905 -21.77 -58.39 185.41
N LEU A 906 -20.98 -58.85 184.43
CA LEU A 906 -20.04 -59.96 184.59
C LEU A 906 -18.90 -59.64 185.57
N ARG A 907 -18.44 -58.38 185.60
CA ARG A 907 -17.41 -57.93 186.55
C ARG A 907 -17.82 -58.08 188.01
N SER A 908 -19.13 -58.02 188.33
CA SER A 908 -19.62 -58.22 189.70
C SER A 908 -19.63 -59.69 190.14
N GLN A 909 -19.74 -60.65 189.22
CA GLN A 909 -19.87 -62.07 189.56
C GLN A 909 -18.50 -62.74 189.78
N LEU A 910 -17.46 -62.28 189.07
CA LEU A 910 -16.07 -62.75 189.24
C LEU A 910 -15.40 -62.31 190.55
N SER A 911 -16.06 -61.51 191.40
CA SER A 911 -15.49 -61.00 192.66
C SER A 911 -15.54 -61.99 193.83
N ASP A 912 -16.51 -62.91 193.86
CA ASP A 912 -16.79 -63.73 195.04
C ASP A 912 -16.26 -65.18 194.95
N GLU A 913 -16.11 -65.73 193.74
CA GLU A 913 -15.84 -67.17 193.55
C GLU A 913 -14.35 -67.52 193.41
N ALA A 914 -13.47 -66.52 193.26
CA ALA A 914 -12.04 -66.69 192.99
C ALA A 914 -11.14 -66.90 194.24
N VAL A 915 -11.71 -67.00 195.44
CA VAL A 915 -10.94 -67.04 196.70
C VAL A 915 -10.57 -68.47 197.17
N HIS A 916 -11.31 -69.52 196.79
CA HIS A 916 -11.24 -70.78 197.53
C HIS A 916 -10.20 -71.82 197.06
N HIS A 917 -9.94 -72.00 195.76
CA HIS A 917 -9.21 -73.18 195.26
C HIS A 917 -7.81 -72.91 194.68
N GLN A 918 -6.87 -72.65 195.59
CA GLN A 918 -5.43 -72.62 195.33
C GLN A 918 -4.77 -73.97 195.70
N SER A 919 -4.33 -74.76 194.71
CA SER A 919 -3.08 -75.58 194.69
C SER A 919 -3.12 -76.80 193.74
N GLN A 920 -2.44 -76.77 192.59
CA GLN A 920 -1.34 -77.70 192.20
C GLN A 920 -0.85 -77.55 190.72
N MET A 921 0.43 -77.19 190.60
CA MET A 921 1.47 -77.43 189.56
C MET A 921 1.13 -77.99 188.13
N GLN A 922 1.30 -77.12 187.13
CA GLN A 922 2.29 -77.14 186.00
C GLN A 922 2.53 -78.34 185.02
N VAL A 923 2.94 -77.95 183.79
CA VAL A 923 3.69 -78.63 182.67
C VAL A 923 2.99 -79.67 181.76
N THR A 924 2.78 -79.34 180.47
CA THR A 924 3.50 -79.89 179.27
C THR A 924 2.95 -79.38 177.92
N GLU A 925 3.77 -79.48 176.86
CA GLU A 925 3.51 -79.04 175.46
C GLU A 925 3.11 -80.22 174.54
N VAL A 926 2.80 -79.97 173.24
CA VAL A 926 3.41 -80.65 172.05
C VAL A 926 2.75 -80.28 170.67
N ASN A 927 3.59 -79.81 169.73
CA ASN A 927 3.60 -79.90 168.24
C ASN A 927 2.42 -79.57 167.27
N ASN A 928 2.75 -78.75 166.25
CA ASN A 928 2.58 -78.90 164.77
C ASN A 928 1.19 -79.29 164.16
N ALA A 929 0.62 -78.66 163.11
CA ALA A 929 1.22 -78.34 161.79
C ALA A 929 0.24 -77.62 160.80
N TYR A 930 0.76 -77.25 159.60
CA TYR A 930 0.09 -76.92 158.30
C TYR A 930 -0.46 -75.52 157.96
N GLY A 931 -0.35 -75.17 156.66
CA GLY A 931 -0.92 -74.00 155.96
C GLY A 931 0.06 -72.82 155.73
N PHE A 932 0.89 -72.70 154.68
CA PHE A 932 0.98 -73.32 153.34
C PHE A 932 0.09 -72.70 152.22
N TRP A 933 0.33 -71.41 151.82
CA TRP A 933 0.13 -70.93 150.42
C TRP A 933 0.68 -69.52 150.04
N ILE A 934 1.78 -69.03 150.64
CA ILE A 934 2.25 -67.62 150.45
C ILE A 934 3.34 -67.40 149.37
N CYS A 935 3.90 -68.47 148.77
CA CYS A 935 5.04 -68.36 147.83
C CYS A 935 4.76 -68.88 146.40
N HIS A 936 3.56 -68.66 145.85
CA HIS A 936 3.25 -69.08 144.47
C HIS A 936 2.47 -68.10 143.57
N VAL A 937 1.82 -67.07 144.10
CA VAL A 937 1.08 -66.08 143.28
C VAL A 937 2.01 -65.02 142.68
N PHE A 938 3.02 -64.58 143.44
CA PHE A 938 3.96 -63.53 143.00
C PHE A 938 4.88 -63.93 141.82
N SER A 939 4.92 -65.20 141.43
CA SER A 939 5.69 -65.65 140.24
C SER A 939 4.86 -65.69 138.95
N VAL A 940 3.53 -65.57 139.02
CA VAL A 940 2.64 -65.70 137.85
C VAL A 940 2.28 -64.33 137.26
N ILE A 941 2.14 -63.31 138.11
CA ILE A 941 1.79 -61.94 137.69
C ILE A 941 2.94 -61.27 136.90
N ALA A 942 4.19 -61.60 137.21
CA ALA A 942 5.36 -61.08 136.49
C ALA A 942 5.51 -61.65 135.07
N GLN A 943 5.04 -62.87 134.80
CA GLN A 943 5.26 -63.56 133.53
C GLN A 943 4.29 -63.11 132.42
N LEU A 944 3.13 -62.52 132.78
CA LEU A 944 2.12 -62.05 131.83
C LEU A 944 2.33 -60.59 131.39
N PHE A 945 2.95 -59.75 132.22
CA PHE A 945 3.15 -58.33 131.90
C PHE A 945 4.23 -58.08 130.84
N LEU A 946 5.17 -59.00 130.63
CA LEU A 946 6.30 -58.79 129.71
C LEU A 946 5.98 -59.15 128.25
N ASN A 947 5.13 -60.16 128.00
CA ASN A 947 4.78 -60.57 126.64
C ASN A 947 3.86 -59.54 125.95
N VAL A 948 2.82 -59.07 126.64
CA VAL A 948 1.86 -58.11 126.08
C VAL A 948 2.52 -56.77 125.69
N PHE A 949 3.56 -56.36 126.42
CA PHE A 949 4.29 -55.11 126.13
C PHE A 949 5.30 -55.24 124.98
N LEU A 950 5.68 -56.47 124.59
CA LEU A 950 6.63 -56.73 123.51
C LEU A 950 5.96 -57.03 122.16
N GLU A 951 4.70 -57.47 122.12
CA GLU A 951 3.95 -57.59 120.86
C GLU A 951 3.51 -56.22 120.33
N GLY A 952 2.92 -55.36 121.18
CA GLY A 952 2.43 -54.03 120.75
C GLY A 952 3.52 -53.10 120.21
N LEU A 953 4.71 -53.10 120.82
CA LEU A 953 5.86 -52.32 120.33
C LEU A 953 6.42 -52.84 118.99
N ASN A 954 6.09 -54.06 118.58
CA ASN A 954 6.57 -54.63 117.32
C ASN A 954 5.66 -54.24 116.14
N GLU A 955 4.35 -54.10 116.36
CA GLU A 955 3.40 -53.63 115.33
C GLU A 955 3.59 -52.14 115.00
N GLU A 956 3.78 -51.28 116.00
CA GLU A 956 4.08 -49.85 115.75
C GLU A 956 5.40 -49.66 115.00
N LEU A 957 6.42 -50.48 115.29
CA LEU A 957 7.73 -50.42 114.64
C LEU A 957 7.65 -50.84 113.16
N ASP A 958 6.92 -51.90 112.83
CA ASP A 958 6.77 -52.36 111.45
C ASP A 958 5.83 -51.44 110.63
N ALA A 959 4.84 -50.81 111.28
CA ALA A 959 4.01 -49.76 110.69
C ALA A 959 4.80 -48.47 110.37
N LEU A 960 5.70 -48.05 111.27
CA LEU A 960 6.64 -46.95 111.02
C LEU A 960 7.63 -47.32 109.91
N ARG A 961 8.12 -48.56 109.88
CA ARG A 961 9.04 -49.05 108.85
C ARG A 961 8.42 -49.01 107.45
N LYS A 962 7.21 -49.54 107.27
CA LYS A 962 6.47 -49.45 105.98
C LYS A 962 6.21 -48.00 105.55
N ARG A 963 5.98 -47.08 106.50
CA ARG A 963 5.80 -45.66 106.20
C ARG A 963 7.10 -44.99 105.76
N LEU A 964 8.23 -45.37 106.35
CA LEU A 964 9.56 -44.91 105.96
C LEU A 964 9.96 -45.45 104.57
N ASP A 965 9.77 -46.74 104.31
CA ASP A 965 10.10 -47.37 103.02
C ASP A 965 9.29 -46.74 101.86
N ASN A 966 8.02 -46.39 102.08
CA ASN A 966 7.17 -45.70 101.09
C ASN A 966 7.63 -44.25 100.81
N GLU A 967 8.03 -43.49 101.83
CA GLU A 967 8.63 -42.17 101.61
C GLU A 967 10.00 -42.24 100.90
N ILE A 968 10.80 -43.28 101.16
CA ILE A 968 12.05 -43.52 100.42
C ILE A 968 11.76 -43.81 98.93
N GLU A 969 10.72 -44.59 98.62
CA GLU A 969 10.31 -44.86 97.24
C GLU A 969 9.82 -43.59 96.52
N LYS A 970 9.05 -42.72 97.21
CA LYS A 970 8.67 -41.39 96.68
C LYS A 970 9.88 -40.48 96.44
N VAL A 971 10.83 -40.43 97.37
CA VAL A 971 12.05 -39.61 97.22
C VAL A 971 12.86 -40.09 96.03
N SER A 972 13.04 -41.41 95.86
CA SER A 972 13.77 -41.95 94.69
C SER A 972 13.02 -41.71 93.36
N SER A 973 11.68 -41.73 93.37
CA SER A 973 10.86 -41.31 92.21
C SER A 973 11.04 -39.82 91.87
N LEU A 974 11.18 -38.96 92.88
CA LEU A 974 11.46 -37.53 92.69
C LEU A 974 12.89 -37.28 92.20
N GLU A 975 13.90 -37.99 92.72
CA GLU A 975 15.27 -37.93 92.21
C GLU A 975 15.35 -38.34 90.73
N SER A 976 14.64 -39.41 90.34
CA SER A 976 14.55 -39.82 88.94
C SER A 976 13.91 -38.76 88.04
N LYS A 977 12.84 -38.08 88.50
CA LYS A 977 12.19 -36.99 87.76
C LYS A 977 13.03 -35.72 87.69
N VAL A 978 13.83 -35.43 88.72
CA VAL A 978 14.80 -34.32 88.69
C VAL A 978 15.89 -34.61 87.66
N LEU A 979 16.42 -35.85 87.61
CA LEU A 979 17.38 -36.26 86.58
C LEU A 979 16.79 -36.19 85.15
N GLU A 980 15.53 -36.60 84.95
CA GLU A 980 14.85 -36.44 83.66
C GLU A 980 14.70 -34.95 83.27
N LEU A 981 14.38 -34.07 84.23
CA LEU A 981 14.28 -32.63 83.99
C LEU A 981 15.64 -31.96 83.75
N GLU A 982 16.72 -32.39 84.41
CA GLU A 982 18.09 -31.92 84.13
C GLU A 982 18.52 -32.33 82.72
N VAL A 983 18.28 -33.59 82.32
CA VAL A 983 18.54 -34.08 80.95
C VAL A 983 17.70 -33.32 79.91
N LEU A 984 16.43 -33.02 80.20
CA LEU A 984 15.58 -32.23 79.29
C LEU A 984 16.06 -30.78 79.17
N ASN A 985 16.54 -30.18 80.26
CA ASN A 985 17.06 -28.82 80.30
C ASN A 985 18.40 -28.68 79.54
N ASP A 986 19.28 -29.69 79.60
CA ASP A 986 20.49 -29.77 78.77
C ASP A 986 20.19 -30.13 77.30
N LEU A 987 18.98 -30.63 76.97
CA LEU A 987 18.52 -30.85 75.60
C LEU A 987 17.84 -29.62 74.96
N ILE A 988 17.49 -28.61 75.78
CA ILE A 988 16.84 -27.35 75.38
C ILE A 988 17.88 -26.22 75.16
N ARG A 989 19.17 -26.53 75.30
CA ARG A 989 20.28 -25.57 75.41
C ARG A 989 21.31 -25.64 74.28
#